data_AF-A0AAV1H8S3-F1
#
_entry.id   AF-A0AAV1H8S3-F1
#
_cell.length_a   1.000
_cell.length_b   1.000
_cell.length_c   1.000
_cell.angle_alpha   90.00
_cell.angle_beta   90.00
_cell.angle_gamma   90.00
#
_symmetry.space_group_name_H-M   'P 1'
#
loop_
_entity.id
_entity.type
_entity.pdbx_description
1 polymer ?
#
loop_
_entity_poly.entity_id
_entity_poly.type
_entity_poly.pdbx_seq_one_letter_code
_entity_poly.pdbx_strand_id
1 'polypeptide(L)'
;MGIHGLAKLIADQAPGAIREQDIKNYFGRKIAIDASMCIYQFLIAVRQDGNVLQNEDGETTSHLMGMFYRTIRMLEHGIKPVYVFDGKPPQLKSAELEKRGERRAEAEKQLAQAQEMGEQENIDKFTKRLVKVTKQHNDECKKLLTLMGVPYIEAPCEAEASCAALVKAGKVFATATEDMDGLTFGTNVLLRHLTASEAKKLPIQEFHFSRMLQDMSLTNEQFIDLCILLGCDYCATIKGIGPKRAIDLIKQHGSIEEILENIDSNKHPAPEDWLYKEARGLFLKPDVVDCSSLELKWSEPDEEGLIQFMCNEKQFSEDRIRNGCKKIVKSRQGSTQGRLDSFFTVTGSLSSKRKEPEVKGSAKKKQKTGATPGKFKKGKKLKGLSLASANLVIQVQSLRMLTTNLILSIFFLTGAVTGCEFYSDLFITTPKKMEALSGSCLQIPCNFSARREHDFDRGENFGVWIKMYPYFGKRPENVVFNSSGSVLIYPMNITGNLSQKQCTTLFSHMNSTHTDRYFFRIDGSSFRTTAVCDPLQITVIDSPQSPTINIPGNLTEAESVTVTCSALTPCPHLPPKLTWNLLKDSHNSMVKNADGTFTTHIQEIITLTDKHDGFNITCSATYPVNGGTDFKTAEETRTLSVSYAPKNTLVSISPSGSVSAGTMVNLTCSSRAKPPVSSFIWFNISNRSPIKVFKGKIYSFNATVGGTFYCEATNDVAKQKSPEVQLNIGGQLLDSSSPWGSIVGAMIGIIILIGLAVVVWWFKSKQSTFQQTQSLTAGEPAVEEQARAADKEDIHYGEIDFSKLRPGSSFNSGNNSGPPQNTVYAQVKVSKPVMSFQQAGGGTEDLYAQVKRK
;
A
#
# COMPACT_ATOMS: atom_id res chain seq x y z
N MET A 1 12.45 16.10 0.10
CA MET A 1 12.32 17.40 -0.56
C MET A 1 13.71 18.07 -0.50
N GLY A 2 13.82 19.39 -0.68
CA GLY A 2 15.07 20.17 -0.59
C GLY A 2 16.13 19.85 -1.63
N ILE A 3 16.92 18.78 -1.45
CA ILE A 3 18.01 18.42 -2.39
C ILE A 3 17.54 17.40 -3.43
N HIS A 4 17.57 17.78 -4.70
CA HIS A 4 17.04 16.96 -5.79
C HIS A 4 17.84 15.65 -5.97
N GLY A 5 17.16 14.50 -5.86
CA GLY A 5 17.76 13.19 -6.12
C GLY A 5 18.77 12.68 -5.07
N LEU A 6 19.01 13.41 -3.98
CA LEU A 6 20.03 13.07 -2.99
C LEU A 6 19.79 11.70 -2.32
N ALA A 7 18.57 11.40 -1.89
CA ALA A 7 18.25 10.11 -1.25
C ALA A 7 18.59 8.90 -2.14
N LYS A 8 18.29 9.01 -3.44
CA LYS A 8 18.64 7.96 -4.42
C LYS A 8 20.14 7.87 -4.63
N LEU A 9 20.84 9.01 -4.71
CA LEU A 9 22.29 9.04 -4.84
C LEU A 9 22.98 8.39 -3.63
N ILE A 10 22.51 8.65 -2.41
CA ILE A 10 23.05 8.02 -1.19
C ILE A 10 22.78 6.51 -1.22
N ALA A 11 21.58 6.08 -1.61
CA ALA A 11 21.28 4.65 -1.73
C ALA A 11 22.20 3.93 -2.73
N ASP A 12 22.54 4.59 -3.84
CA ASP A 12 23.43 4.04 -4.88
C ASP A 12 24.92 4.07 -4.48
N GLN A 13 25.39 5.14 -3.82
CA GLN A 13 26.81 5.39 -3.56
C GLN A 13 27.27 5.03 -2.14
N ALA A 14 26.37 5.11 -1.16
CA ALA A 14 26.63 4.89 0.25
C ALA A 14 25.48 4.12 0.93
N PRO A 15 25.12 2.91 0.44
CA PRO A 15 24.04 2.12 1.02
C PRO A 15 24.29 1.75 2.49
N GLY A 16 25.57 1.66 2.91
CA GLY A 16 25.94 1.40 4.29
C GLY A 16 25.54 2.51 5.27
N ALA A 17 25.32 3.73 4.77
CA ALA A 17 24.89 4.88 5.56
C ALA A 17 23.37 4.88 5.85
N ILE A 18 22.59 4.03 5.17
CA ILE A 18 21.14 3.93 5.33
C ILE A 18 20.81 2.66 6.14
N ARG A 19 19.91 2.81 7.11
CA ARG A 19 19.33 1.69 7.87
C ARG A 19 17.81 1.80 7.89
N GLU A 20 17.14 0.65 7.85
CA GLU A 20 15.70 0.58 8.06
C GLU A 20 15.43 -0.01 9.44
N GLN A 21 14.67 0.70 10.27
CA GLN A 21 14.37 0.30 11.64
C GLN A 21 12.90 0.43 11.96
N ASP A 22 12.44 -0.40 12.90
CA ASP A 22 11.11 -0.28 13.51
C ASP A 22 11.09 0.88 14.52
N ILE A 23 9.93 1.53 14.67
CA ILE A 23 9.73 2.63 15.62
C ILE A 23 10.05 2.25 17.07
N LYS A 24 9.87 0.97 17.45
CA LYS A 24 10.21 0.44 18.77
C LYS A 24 11.69 0.58 19.14
N ASN A 25 12.58 0.62 18.14
CA ASN A 25 14.02 0.73 18.38
C ASN A 25 14.45 2.12 18.88
N TYR A 26 13.57 3.11 18.79
CA TYR A 26 13.82 4.49 19.21
C TYR A 26 13.32 4.80 20.62
N PHE A 27 12.95 3.78 21.41
CA PHE A 27 12.56 3.95 22.81
C PHE A 27 13.61 4.76 23.59
N GLY A 28 13.15 5.79 24.31
CA GLY A 28 13.97 6.69 25.11
C GLY A 28 14.71 7.78 24.32
N ARG A 29 14.68 7.78 22.99
CA ARG A 29 15.37 8.79 22.17
C ARG A 29 14.58 10.11 22.16
N LYS A 30 15.31 11.22 22.34
CA LYS A 30 14.81 12.57 22.06
C LYS A 30 15.01 12.87 20.58
N ILE A 31 13.99 13.32 19.86
CA ILE A 31 14.07 13.53 18.40
C ILE A 31 13.51 14.91 18.06
N ALA A 32 14.27 15.72 17.32
CA ALA A 32 13.80 16.99 16.80
C ALA A 32 13.05 16.77 15.49
N ILE A 33 11.83 17.30 15.38
CA ILE A 33 10.92 17.06 14.27
C ILE A 33 10.66 18.39 13.57
N ASP A 34 10.86 18.42 12.26
CA ASP A 34 10.46 19.53 11.41
C ASP A 34 8.92 19.63 11.37
N ALA A 35 8.38 20.63 12.06
CA ALA A 35 6.94 20.80 12.22
C ALA A 35 6.27 21.26 10.92
N SER A 36 6.92 22.16 10.16
CA SER A 36 6.39 22.71 8.92
C SER A 36 6.19 21.61 7.87
N MET A 37 7.18 20.74 7.71
CA MET A 37 7.09 19.60 6.81
C MET A 37 6.00 18.62 7.26
N CYS A 38 5.84 18.38 8.56
CA CYS A 38 4.78 17.53 9.10
C CYS A 38 3.38 18.10 8.84
N ILE A 39 3.16 19.39 9.10
CA ILE A 39 1.86 20.04 8.89
C ILE A 39 1.47 19.96 7.42
N TYR A 40 2.41 20.22 6.51
CA TYR A 40 2.18 20.08 5.07
C TYR A 40 1.77 18.65 4.68
N GLN A 41 2.45 17.63 5.23
CA GLN A 41 2.06 16.24 5.00
C GLN A 41 0.67 15.91 5.54
N PHE A 42 0.30 16.43 6.72
CA PHE A 42 -1.00 16.16 7.33
C PHE A 42 -2.13 16.79 6.52
N LEU A 43 -1.99 18.03 6.05
CA LEU A 43 -2.99 18.69 5.21
C LEU A 43 -3.21 17.98 3.86
N ILE A 44 -2.19 17.30 3.34
CA ILE A 44 -2.31 16.51 2.10
C ILE A 44 -2.93 15.14 2.38
N ALA A 45 -2.47 14.45 3.42
CA ALA A 45 -2.76 13.03 3.64
C ALA A 45 -3.99 12.76 4.50
N VAL A 46 -4.35 13.66 5.42
CA VAL A 46 -5.48 13.49 6.34
C VAL A 46 -6.72 14.09 5.69
N ARG A 47 -7.54 13.23 5.08
CA ARG A 47 -8.75 13.57 4.33
C ARG A 47 -9.85 12.57 4.64
N GLN A 48 -11.11 13.00 4.54
CA GLN A 48 -12.30 12.16 4.62
C GLN A 48 -13.06 12.30 3.31
N ASP A 49 -13.34 11.18 2.65
CA ASP A 49 -14.04 11.13 1.35
C ASP A 49 -13.43 12.05 0.27
N GLY A 50 -12.10 12.20 0.28
CA GLY A 50 -11.33 13.04 -0.65
C GLY A 50 -11.19 14.50 -0.21
N ASN A 51 -12.01 14.95 0.73
CA ASN A 51 -12.01 16.32 1.24
C ASN A 51 -11.12 16.48 2.48
N VAL A 52 -10.62 17.70 2.68
CA VAL A 52 -9.85 18.07 3.89
C VAL A 52 -10.80 18.04 5.09
N LEU A 53 -10.34 17.58 6.26
CA LEU A 53 -11.16 17.62 7.47
C LEU A 53 -11.41 19.07 7.87
N GLN A 54 -12.66 19.40 8.15
CA GLN A 54 -13.09 20.72 8.58
C GLN A 54 -14.06 20.62 9.75
N ASN A 55 -14.19 21.69 10.54
CA ASN A 55 -15.29 21.88 11.48
C ASN A 55 -16.52 22.46 10.74
N GLU A 56 -17.63 22.67 11.48
CA GLU A 56 -18.87 23.26 10.95
C GLU A 56 -18.68 24.68 10.41
N ASP A 57 -17.70 25.43 10.94
CA ASP A 57 -17.33 26.76 10.46
C ASP A 57 -16.49 26.73 9.16
N GLY A 58 -16.16 25.54 8.64
CA GLY A 58 -15.34 25.35 7.44
C GLY A 58 -13.83 25.53 7.67
N GLU A 59 -13.38 25.68 8.91
CA GLU A 59 -11.98 25.74 9.28
C GLU A 59 -11.34 24.36 9.15
N THR A 60 -10.15 24.30 8.55
CA THR A 60 -9.41 23.04 8.40
C THR A 60 -8.95 22.50 9.76
N THR A 61 -9.07 21.19 9.99
CA THR A 61 -8.65 20.53 11.24
C THR A 61 -7.70 19.34 11.01
N SER A 62 -7.34 19.04 9.76
CA SER A 62 -6.44 17.94 9.38
C SER A 62 -5.05 18.00 10.04
N HIS A 63 -4.47 19.18 10.20
CA HIS A 63 -3.15 19.37 10.85
C HIS A 63 -3.20 19.02 12.33
N LEU A 64 -4.28 19.40 13.04
CA LEU A 64 -4.48 19.06 14.45
C LEU A 64 -4.62 17.55 14.65
N MET A 65 -5.45 16.92 13.82
CA MET A 65 -5.67 15.46 13.85
C MET A 65 -4.37 14.69 13.62
N GLY A 66 -3.61 15.10 12.60
CA GLY A 66 -2.32 14.51 12.27
C GLY A 66 -1.30 14.70 13.40
N MET A 67 -1.16 15.93 13.90
CA MET A 67 -0.23 16.26 14.97
C MET A 67 -0.55 15.48 16.25
N PHE A 68 -1.82 15.45 16.67
CA PHE A 68 -2.27 14.77 17.88
C PHE A 68 -1.92 13.27 17.86
N TYR A 69 -2.40 12.53 16.86
CA TYR A 69 -2.22 11.07 16.84
C TYR A 69 -0.79 10.63 16.52
N ARG A 70 -0.04 11.38 15.71
CA ARG A 70 1.37 11.06 15.43
C ARG A 70 2.24 11.29 16.66
N THR A 71 1.97 12.37 17.40
CA THR A 71 2.66 12.65 18.66
C THR A 71 2.37 11.57 19.70
N ILE A 72 1.09 11.16 19.86
CA ILE A 72 0.71 10.07 20.76
C ILE A 72 1.43 8.78 20.40
N ARG A 73 1.47 8.41 19.10
CA ARG A 73 2.17 7.20 18.64
C ARG A 73 3.65 7.22 19.03
N MET A 74 4.33 8.35 18.87
CA MET A 74 5.73 8.49 19.26
C MET A 74 5.91 8.34 20.77
N LEU A 75 5.08 9.02 21.57
CA LEU A 75 5.10 8.93 23.02
C LEU A 75 4.82 7.49 23.51
N GLU A 76 3.84 6.78 22.94
CA GLU A 76 3.53 5.37 23.24
C GLU A 76 4.74 4.43 23.00
N HIS A 77 5.62 4.76 22.05
CA HIS A 77 6.85 4.03 21.77
C HIS A 77 8.06 4.55 22.57
N GLY A 78 7.83 5.42 23.55
CA GLY A 78 8.86 6.01 24.41
C GLY A 78 9.77 7.03 23.72
N ILE A 79 9.40 7.51 22.53
CA ILE A 79 10.11 8.59 21.85
C ILE A 79 9.70 9.92 22.50
N LYS A 80 10.67 10.81 22.68
CA LYS A 80 10.46 12.16 23.23
C LYS A 80 10.58 13.20 22.10
N PRO A 81 9.49 13.53 21.40
CA PRO A 81 9.53 14.46 20.27
C PRO A 81 9.68 15.91 20.75
N VAL A 82 10.47 16.72 20.04
CA VAL A 82 10.45 18.18 20.13
C VAL A 82 10.19 18.72 18.73
N TYR A 83 9.14 19.54 18.58
CA TYR A 83 8.78 20.09 17.27
C TYR A 83 9.51 21.42 17.03
N VAL A 84 10.03 21.61 15.83
CA VAL A 84 10.70 22.85 15.43
C VAL A 84 9.92 23.47 14.28
N PHE A 85 9.44 24.69 14.48
CA PHE A 85 8.69 25.46 13.50
C PHE A 85 9.62 26.41 12.75
N ASP A 86 9.37 26.61 11.45
CA ASP A 86 10.10 27.60 10.67
C ASP A 86 9.87 29.02 11.19
N GLY A 87 10.92 29.81 11.10
CA GLY A 87 10.91 31.26 11.25
C GLY A 87 10.79 31.96 9.90
N LYS A 88 11.59 33.02 9.73
CA LYS A 88 11.58 33.81 8.50
C LYS A 88 12.43 33.10 7.44
N PRO A 89 11.90 32.82 6.23
CA PRO A 89 12.70 32.19 5.18
C PRO A 89 13.88 33.09 4.78
N PRO A 90 15.04 32.50 4.40
CA PRO A 90 16.20 33.26 3.99
C PRO A 90 15.95 33.94 2.64
N GLN A 91 16.58 35.10 2.40
CA GLN A 91 16.38 35.85 1.16
C GLN A 91 16.70 35.01 -0.09
N LEU A 92 17.71 34.14 -0.01
CA LEU A 92 18.11 33.23 -1.08
C LEU A 92 16.98 32.27 -1.53
N LYS A 93 16.00 31.97 -0.66
CA LYS A 93 14.86 31.09 -0.98
C LYS A 93 13.75 31.80 -1.76
N SER A 94 13.83 33.12 -1.94
CA SER A 94 12.79 33.93 -2.61
C SER A 94 12.43 33.41 -4.00
N ALA A 95 13.42 33.09 -4.85
CA ALA A 95 13.18 32.60 -6.20
C ALA A 95 12.45 31.23 -6.21
N GLU A 96 12.76 30.34 -5.26
CA GLU A 96 12.03 29.06 -5.13
C GLU A 96 10.61 29.27 -4.60
N LEU A 97 10.41 30.22 -3.68
CA LEU A 97 9.07 30.59 -3.19
C LEU A 97 8.20 31.19 -4.29
N GLU A 98 8.77 32.00 -5.17
CA GLU A 98 8.10 32.55 -6.36
C GLU A 98 7.70 31.44 -7.33
N LYS A 99 8.63 30.52 -7.68
CA LYS A 99 8.32 29.32 -8.48
C LYS A 99 7.24 28.44 -7.85
N ARG A 100 7.19 28.35 -6.51
CA ARG A 100 6.10 27.66 -5.79
C ARG A 100 4.78 28.44 -5.87
N GLY A 101 4.84 29.76 -5.96
CA GLY A 101 3.68 30.63 -6.24
C GLY A 101 3.13 30.41 -7.64
N GLU A 102 3.98 30.46 -8.67
CA GLU A 102 3.61 30.25 -10.07
C GLU A 102 2.98 28.87 -10.29
N ARG A 103 3.61 27.81 -9.74
CA ARG A 103 3.06 26.44 -9.81
C ARG A 103 1.69 26.31 -9.16
N ARG A 104 1.40 27.10 -8.12
CA ARG A 104 0.09 27.12 -7.46
C ARG A 104 -0.93 27.89 -8.30
N ALA A 105 -0.58 29.05 -8.84
CA ALA A 105 -1.46 29.80 -9.73
C ALA A 105 -1.83 28.99 -10.97
N GLU A 106 -0.88 28.23 -11.53
CA GLU A 106 -1.15 27.32 -12.64
C GLU A 106 -2.02 26.12 -12.21
N ALA A 107 -1.75 25.53 -11.05
CA ALA A 107 -2.58 24.46 -10.51
C ALA A 107 -4.02 24.92 -10.20
N GLU A 108 -4.22 26.18 -9.85
CA GLU A 108 -5.53 26.78 -9.59
C GLU A 108 -6.35 26.91 -10.88
N LYS A 109 -5.72 27.39 -11.96
CA LYS A 109 -6.34 27.39 -13.30
C LYS A 109 -6.70 25.98 -13.76
N GLN A 110 -5.80 25.03 -13.56
CA GLN A 110 -6.03 23.62 -13.92
C GLN A 110 -7.11 22.97 -13.04
N LEU A 111 -7.25 23.39 -11.77
CA LEU A 111 -8.33 22.94 -10.89
C LEU A 111 -9.68 23.45 -11.39
N ALA A 112 -9.79 24.73 -11.73
CA ALA A 112 -11.03 25.31 -12.25
C ALA A 112 -11.48 24.59 -13.53
N GLN A 113 -10.56 24.35 -14.46
CA GLN A 113 -10.82 23.57 -15.68
C GLN A 113 -11.25 22.13 -15.35
N ALA A 114 -10.59 21.46 -14.41
CA ALA A 114 -10.93 20.10 -14.01
C ALA A 114 -12.30 20.02 -13.32
N GLN A 115 -12.68 21.06 -12.55
CA GLN A 115 -14.00 21.18 -11.93
C GLN A 115 -15.10 21.39 -12.98
N GLU A 116 -14.88 22.27 -13.97
CA GLU A 116 -15.79 22.47 -15.09
C GLU A 116 -15.98 21.19 -15.93
N MET A 117 -14.90 20.41 -16.11
CA MET A 117 -14.92 19.14 -16.85
C MET A 117 -15.40 17.93 -16.03
N GLY A 118 -15.61 18.08 -14.71
CA GLY A 118 -16.03 16.99 -13.82
C GLY A 118 -15.00 15.87 -13.64
N GLU A 119 -13.70 16.14 -13.85
CA GLU A 119 -12.64 15.13 -13.78
C GLU A 119 -12.15 14.93 -12.34
N GLN A 120 -12.86 14.11 -11.56
CA GLN A 120 -12.61 13.92 -10.12
C GLN A 120 -11.14 13.61 -9.77
N GLU A 121 -10.44 12.79 -10.55
CA GLU A 121 -9.02 12.46 -10.31
C GLU A 121 -8.11 13.70 -10.43
N ASN A 122 -8.37 14.55 -11.41
CA ASN A 122 -7.64 15.80 -11.61
C ASN A 122 -8.02 16.85 -10.57
N ILE A 123 -9.30 16.93 -10.18
CA ILE A 123 -9.77 17.75 -9.07
C ILE A 123 -9.00 17.40 -7.79
N ASP A 124 -8.95 16.12 -7.41
CA ASP A 124 -8.24 15.66 -6.21
C ASP A 124 -6.74 15.98 -6.28
N LYS A 125 -6.13 15.80 -7.45
CA LYS A 125 -4.71 16.05 -7.71
C LYS A 125 -4.36 17.53 -7.59
N PHE A 126 -5.11 18.42 -8.23
CA PHE A 126 -4.86 19.86 -8.19
C PHE A 126 -5.21 20.46 -6.83
N THR A 127 -6.27 19.97 -6.18
CA THR A 127 -6.61 20.33 -4.79
C THR A 127 -5.44 20.04 -3.84
N LYS A 128 -4.75 18.90 -3.98
CA LYS A 128 -3.56 18.58 -3.17
C LYS A 128 -2.37 19.51 -3.47
N ARG A 129 -2.24 20.01 -4.70
CA ARG A 129 -1.16 20.95 -5.10
C ARG A 129 -1.37 22.36 -4.58
N LEU A 130 -2.62 22.75 -4.29
CA LEU A 130 -2.96 24.06 -3.75
C LEU A 130 -2.81 24.16 -2.23
N VAL A 131 -2.57 23.04 -1.54
CA VAL A 131 -2.37 23.02 -0.10
C VAL A 131 -1.22 23.95 0.29
N LYS A 132 -1.50 24.86 1.21
CA LYS A 132 -0.53 25.80 1.77
C LYS A 132 -0.65 25.78 3.29
N VAL A 133 0.49 25.74 3.98
CA VAL A 133 0.52 25.95 5.43
C VAL A 133 0.35 27.44 5.72
N THR A 134 -0.55 27.78 6.64
CA THR A 134 -0.83 29.14 7.07
C THR A 134 -0.26 29.37 8.47
N LYS A 135 -0.12 30.64 8.86
CA LYS A 135 0.28 31.00 10.23
C LYS A 135 -0.70 30.44 11.27
N GLN A 136 -1.99 30.47 10.96
CA GLN A 136 -3.04 29.90 11.81
C GLN A 136 -2.80 28.41 12.10
N HIS A 137 -2.48 27.60 11.08
CA HIS A 137 -2.17 26.17 11.31
C HIS A 137 -0.97 25.97 12.26
N ASN A 138 0.04 26.84 12.17
CA ASN A 138 1.20 26.79 13.06
C ASN A 138 0.80 27.15 14.49
N ASP A 139 0.06 28.24 14.67
CA ASP A 139 -0.37 28.72 15.99
C ASP A 139 -1.30 27.71 16.68
N GLU A 140 -2.21 27.09 15.94
CA GLU A 140 -3.07 26.01 16.42
C GLU A 140 -2.29 24.74 16.81
N CYS A 141 -1.30 24.34 16.01
CA CYS A 141 -0.41 23.23 16.35
C CYS A 141 0.43 23.53 17.61
N LYS A 142 0.93 24.76 17.77
CA LYS A 142 1.67 25.18 18.98
C LYS A 142 0.77 25.15 20.22
N LYS A 143 -0.47 25.64 20.11
CA LYS A 143 -1.49 25.54 21.17
C LYS A 143 -1.72 24.07 21.54
N LEU A 144 -1.93 23.20 20.55
CA LEU A 144 -2.09 21.75 20.75
C LEU A 144 -0.89 21.12 21.48
N LEU A 145 0.33 21.36 21.00
CA LEU A 145 1.55 20.77 21.59
C LEU A 145 1.76 21.22 23.03
N THR A 146 1.48 22.50 23.33
CA THR A 146 1.51 23.05 24.69
C THR A 146 0.56 22.27 25.60
N LEU A 147 -0.69 22.10 25.18
CA LEU A 147 -1.71 21.38 25.92
C LEU A 147 -1.38 19.88 26.06
N MET A 148 -0.69 19.28 25.08
CA MET A 148 -0.21 17.89 25.16
C MET A 148 1.02 17.71 26.08
N GLY A 149 1.62 18.80 26.56
CA GLY A 149 2.86 18.77 27.34
C GLY A 149 4.11 18.40 26.53
N VAL A 150 4.10 18.69 25.22
CA VAL A 150 5.21 18.42 24.30
C VAL A 150 5.90 19.73 23.91
N PRO A 151 7.23 19.84 24.08
CA PRO A 151 7.95 21.07 23.78
C PRO A 151 8.01 21.33 22.28
N TYR A 152 8.00 22.60 21.91
CA TYR A 152 8.35 23.07 20.59
C TYR A 152 9.32 24.24 20.64
N ILE A 153 9.97 24.51 19.51
CA ILE A 153 10.94 25.58 19.31
C ILE A 153 10.55 26.35 18.05
N GLU A 154 10.75 27.66 18.06
CA GLU A 154 10.69 28.48 16.85
C GLU A 154 12.11 28.70 16.36
N ALA A 155 12.41 28.25 15.14
CA ALA A 155 13.68 28.53 14.50
C ALA A 155 13.73 30.00 14.08
N PRO A 156 14.91 30.64 14.06
CA PRO A 156 15.04 31.98 13.49
C PRO A 156 14.80 31.97 11.97
N CYS A 157 15.24 30.89 11.31
CA CYS A 157 15.13 30.67 9.88
C CYS A 157 14.50 29.29 9.61
N GLU A 158 15.20 28.37 8.94
CA GLU A 158 14.69 27.03 8.62
C GLU A 158 14.71 26.08 9.84
N ALA A 159 13.64 25.29 9.97
CA ALA A 159 13.46 24.34 11.07
C ALA A 159 14.47 23.19 11.02
N GLU A 160 14.75 22.62 9.85
CA GLU A 160 15.68 21.51 9.67
C GLU A 160 17.12 21.90 10.05
N ALA A 161 17.50 23.17 9.82
CA ALA A 161 18.81 23.70 10.21
C ALA A 161 18.93 23.77 11.73
N SER A 162 17.88 24.27 12.41
CA SER A 162 17.82 24.29 13.87
C SER A 162 17.75 22.88 14.46
N CYS A 163 17.04 21.95 13.81
CA CYS A 163 17.06 20.53 14.19
C CYS A 163 18.47 19.95 14.11
N ALA A 164 19.19 20.21 13.01
CA ALA A 164 20.57 19.76 12.83
C ALA A 164 21.51 20.34 13.91
N ALA A 165 21.31 21.60 14.29
CA ALA A 165 22.06 22.22 15.39
C ALA A 165 21.81 21.52 16.74
N LEU A 166 20.56 21.16 17.05
CA LEU A 166 20.21 20.42 18.27
C LEU A 166 20.87 19.03 18.33
N VAL A 167 20.96 18.34 17.18
CA VAL A 167 21.65 17.05 17.07
C VAL A 167 23.15 17.21 17.28
N LYS A 168 23.78 18.21 16.64
CA LYS A 168 25.21 18.50 16.82
C LYS A 168 25.55 18.87 18.26
N ALA A 169 24.66 19.61 18.94
CA ALA A 169 24.79 19.98 20.34
C ALA A 169 24.50 18.83 21.33
N GLY A 170 24.12 17.64 20.83
CA GLY A 170 23.80 16.48 21.67
C GLY A 170 22.52 16.63 22.51
N LYS A 171 21.67 17.62 22.20
CA LYS A 171 20.40 17.86 22.91
C LYS A 171 19.32 16.85 22.51
N VAL A 172 19.40 16.38 21.27
CA VAL A 172 18.54 15.33 20.68
C VAL A 172 19.38 14.33 19.91
N PHE A 173 18.83 13.14 19.67
CA PHE A 173 19.49 12.04 18.96
C PHE A 173 19.54 12.23 17.45
N ALA A 174 18.44 12.68 16.85
CA ALA A 174 18.30 12.78 15.40
C ALA A 174 17.33 13.89 14.98
N THR A 175 17.46 14.32 13.72
CA THR A 175 16.49 15.18 13.02
C THR A 175 15.49 14.29 12.29
N ALA A 176 14.20 14.51 12.46
CA ALA A 176 13.14 13.83 11.72
C ALA A 176 12.47 14.80 10.74
N THR A 177 12.72 14.59 9.44
CA THR A 177 12.12 15.34 8.33
C THR A 177 12.18 14.50 7.07
N GLU A 178 11.28 14.74 6.11
CA GLU A 178 11.42 14.20 4.75
C GLU A 178 12.31 15.06 3.85
N ASP A 179 12.73 16.22 4.35
CA ASP A 179 13.64 17.08 3.64
C ASP A 179 15.09 16.61 3.81
N MET A 180 15.80 16.46 2.70
CA MET A 180 17.14 15.89 2.69
C MET A 180 18.22 16.95 2.97
N ASP A 181 17.85 18.23 2.90
CA ASP A 181 18.70 19.36 3.28
C ASP A 181 19.12 19.37 4.74
N GLY A 182 18.40 18.67 5.63
CA GLY A 182 18.86 18.41 7.01
C GLY A 182 20.25 17.77 7.07
N LEU A 183 20.60 16.90 6.10
CA LEU A 183 21.97 16.38 5.97
C LEU A 183 22.95 17.44 5.47
N THR A 184 22.52 18.34 4.58
CA THR A 184 23.34 19.46 4.07
C THR A 184 23.66 20.48 5.17
N PHE A 185 22.74 20.71 6.10
CA PHE A 185 23.00 21.45 7.34
C PHE A 185 23.86 20.66 8.35
N GLY A 186 24.21 19.41 8.04
CA GLY A 186 25.17 18.59 8.78
C GLY A 186 24.59 17.86 9.98
N THR A 187 23.29 17.52 9.99
CA THR A 187 22.75 16.67 11.06
C THR A 187 23.46 15.30 11.08
N ASN A 188 23.85 14.81 12.26
CA ASN A 188 24.58 13.53 12.36
C ASN A 188 23.72 12.32 11.99
N VAL A 189 22.42 12.38 12.33
CA VAL A 189 21.43 11.34 12.08
C VAL A 189 20.14 11.99 11.58
N LEU A 190 19.70 11.59 10.39
CA LEU A 190 18.42 12.01 9.81
C LEU A 190 17.46 10.81 9.74
N LEU A 191 16.22 11.01 10.19
CA LEU A 191 15.16 10.02 10.18
C LEU A 191 14.06 10.43 9.20
N ARG A 192 13.72 9.54 8.27
CA ARG A 192 12.55 9.67 7.40
C ARG A 192 11.47 8.67 7.78
N HIS A 193 10.24 8.99 7.43
CA HIS A 193 9.02 8.22 7.68
C HIS A 193 8.59 8.14 9.16
N LEU A 194 9.20 8.91 10.07
CA LEU A 194 8.80 8.92 11.48
C LEU A 194 7.35 9.40 11.67
N THR A 195 6.96 10.45 10.95
CA THR A 195 5.62 11.05 11.01
C THR A 195 4.63 10.44 10.01
N ALA A 196 5.06 9.42 9.25
CA ALA A 196 4.21 8.71 8.32
C ALA A 196 3.06 7.98 9.02
N SER A 197 1.97 7.75 8.28
CA SER A 197 0.84 7.00 8.81
C SER A 197 1.19 5.57 9.13
N GLU A 198 0.80 5.11 10.33
CA GLU A 198 0.94 3.72 10.74
C GLU A 198 0.25 2.76 9.75
N ALA A 199 -0.88 3.18 9.17
CA ALA A 199 -1.57 2.42 8.15
C ALA A 199 -0.73 2.13 6.89
N LYS A 200 0.29 2.97 6.60
CA LYS A 200 1.20 2.76 5.46
C LYS A 200 2.30 1.72 5.77
N LYS A 201 2.49 1.34 7.03
CA LYS A 201 3.51 0.36 7.48
C LYS A 201 4.93 0.62 6.91
N LEU A 202 5.30 1.90 6.74
CA LEU A 202 6.63 2.27 6.23
C LEU A 202 7.67 2.16 7.36
N PRO A 203 8.82 1.47 7.14
CA PRO A 203 9.90 1.46 8.09
C PRO A 203 10.56 2.85 8.17
N ILE A 204 11.12 3.16 9.35
CA ILE A 204 11.86 4.41 9.55
C ILE A 204 13.22 4.25 8.87
N GLN A 205 13.52 5.16 7.94
CA GLN A 205 14.82 5.20 7.28
C GLN A 205 15.76 6.13 8.06
N GLU A 206 16.87 5.59 8.53
CA GLU A 206 17.90 6.28 9.28
C GLU A 206 19.14 6.49 8.42
N PHE A 207 19.55 7.75 8.27
CA PHE A 207 20.72 8.17 7.52
C PHE A 207 21.82 8.63 8.49
N HIS A 208 22.98 7.99 8.44
CA HIS A 208 24.15 8.36 9.23
C HIS A 208 25.12 9.23 8.42
N PHE A 209 25.22 10.50 8.78
CA PHE A 209 25.97 11.50 8.02
C PHE A 209 27.48 11.21 7.94
N SER A 210 28.10 10.82 9.06
CA SER A 210 29.53 10.48 9.10
C SER A 210 29.88 9.29 8.21
N ARG A 211 29.04 8.25 8.23
CA ARG A 211 29.20 7.07 7.38
C ARG A 211 28.95 7.39 5.92
N MET A 212 27.99 8.26 5.63
CA MET A 212 27.73 8.74 4.27
C MET A 212 28.95 9.47 3.70
N LEU A 213 29.54 10.43 4.43
CA LEU A 213 30.75 11.13 3.99
C LEU A 213 31.93 10.16 3.78
N GLN A 214 32.08 9.17 4.66
CA GLN A 214 33.11 8.13 4.54
C GLN A 214 32.92 7.27 3.29
N ASP A 215 31.73 6.71 3.09
CA ASP A 215 31.42 5.82 1.98
C ASP A 215 31.49 6.58 0.63
N MET A 216 31.07 7.85 0.61
CA MET A 216 31.18 8.72 -0.58
C MET A 216 32.59 9.28 -0.78
N SER A 217 33.47 9.21 0.23
CA SER A 217 34.81 9.81 0.25
C SER A 217 34.80 11.31 -0.02
N LEU A 218 33.91 12.04 0.67
CA LEU A 218 33.74 13.49 0.55
C LEU A 218 33.96 14.19 1.89
N THR A 219 34.47 15.41 1.86
CA THR A 219 34.42 16.33 3.00
C THR A 219 33.02 16.95 3.16
N ASN A 220 32.75 17.58 4.30
CA ASN A 220 31.48 18.30 4.50
C ASN A 220 31.29 19.43 3.47
N GLU A 221 32.34 20.18 3.16
CA GLU A 221 32.30 21.27 2.17
C GLU A 221 32.04 20.74 0.76
N GLN A 222 32.73 19.66 0.36
CA GLN A 222 32.49 18.95 -0.90
C GLN A 222 31.06 18.42 -1.00
N PHE A 223 30.52 17.92 0.11
CA PHE A 223 29.15 17.41 0.17
C PHE A 223 28.12 18.53 -0.01
N ILE A 224 28.35 19.71 0.57
CA ILE A 224 27.49 20.88 0.36
C ILE A 224 27.53 21.32 -1.11
N ASP A 225 28.71 21.36 -1.72
CA ASP A 225 28.87 21.67 -3.13
C ASP A 225 28.17 20.66 -4.04
N LEU A 226 28.27 19.37 -3.70
CA LEU A 226 27.50 18.32 -4.36
C LEU A 226 25.99 18.61 -4.26
N CYS A 227 25.48 18.96 -3.08
CA CYS A 227 24.06 19.26 -2.88
C CYS A 227 23.59 20.48 -3.68
N ILE A 228 24.43 21.52 -3.79
CA ILE A 228 24.15 22.69 -4.62
C ILE A 228 24.09 22.30 -6.11
N LEU A 229 25.03 21.47 -6.58
CA LEU A 229 25.03 20.98 -7.97
C LEU A 229 23.83 20.10 -8.29
N LEU A 230 23.39 19.25 -7.35
CA LEU A 230 22.19 18.45 -7.49
C LEU A 230 20.93 19.31 -7.65
N GLY A 231 20.92 20.48 -7.00
CA GLY A 231 19.81 21.42 -6.96
C GLY A 231 19.25 21.50 -5.54
N CYS A 232 19.35 22.70 -4.96
CA CYS A 232 18.81 23.05 -3.65
C CYS A 232 17.79 24.19 -3.76
N ASP A 233 17.11 24.51 -2.67
CA ASP A 233 16.08 25.55 -2.62
C ASP A 233 16.63 26.99 -2.63
N TYR A 234 17.96 27.19 -2.51
CA TYR A 234 18.57 28.51 -2.23
C TYR A 234 19.30 29.13 -3.43
N CYS A 235 19.58 28.37 -4.48
CA CYS A 235 20.19 28.89 -5.70
C CYS A 235 19.87 28.01 -6.90
N ALA A 236 20.17 28.49 -8.11
CA ALA A 236 20.06 27.70 -9.32
C ALA A 236 21.05 26.51 -9.36
N THR A 237 20.95 25.68 -10.39
CA THR A 237 21.84 24.53 -10.66
C THR A 237 22.28 24.56 -12.13
N ILE A 238 23.42 23.93 -12.43
CA ILE A 238 23.95 23.84 -13.80
C ILE A 238 23.11 22.88 -14.64
N LYS A 239 22.55 23.39 -15.73
CA LYS A 239 21.68 22.62 -16.62
C LYS A 239 22.43 21.45 -17.26
N GLY A 240 21.83 20.26 -17.21
CA GLY A 240 22.37 19.06 -17.84
C GLY A 240 23.40 18.29 -16.99
N ILE A 241 23.70 18.74 -15.76
CA ILE A 241 24.49 17.96 -14.80
C ILE A 241 23.53 17.17 -13.91
N GLY A 242 23.49 15.84 -14.09
CA GLY A 242 22.70 14.94 -13.26
C GLY A 242 23.49 14.37 -12.06
N PRO A 243 22.84 13.61 -11.16
CA PRO A 243 23.45 13.19 -9.89
C PRO A 243 24.77 12.40 -10.01
N LYS A 244 24.84 11.48 -10.97
CA LYS A 244 26.07 10.69 -11.22
C LYS A 244 27.21 11.58 -11.70
N ARG A 245 26.93 12.53 -12.60
CA ARG A 245 27.96 13.44 -13.12
C ARG A 245 28.40 14.43 -12.05
N ALA A 246 27.48 14.92 -11.22
CA ALA A 246 27.78 15.86 -10.14
C ALA A 246 28.77 15.26 -9.13
N ILE A 247 28.55 14.02 -8.68
CA ILE A 247 29.48 13.37 -7.74
C ILE A 247 30.86 13.11 -8.38
N ASP A 248 30.91 12.72 -9.65
CA ASP A 248 32.17 12.51 -10.36
C ASP A 248 32.97 13.82 -10.48
N LEU A 249 32.30 14.92 -10.81
CA LEU A 249 32.91 16.25 -10.90
C LEU A 249 33.44 16.72 -9.55
N ILE A 250 32.68 16.55 -8.47
CA ILE A 250 33.13 16.92 -7.12
C ILE A 250 34.30 16.05 -6.67
N LYS A 251 34.30 14.75 -6.97
CA LYS A 251 35.44 13.88 -6.66
C LYS A 251 36.70 14.24 -7.45
N GLN A 252 36.53 14.75 -8.68
CA GLN A 252 37.63 15.11 -9.56
C GLN A 252 38.22 16.49 -9.25
N HIS A 253 37.36 17.47 -8.96
CA HIS A 253 37.73 18.89 -8.87
C HIS A 253 37.52 19.50 -7.48
N GLY A 254 36.92 18.77 -6.53
CA GLY A 254 36.83 19.19 -5.13
C GLY A 254 35.88 20.35 -4.80
N SER A 255 35.65 21.32 -5.70
CA SER A 255 34.80 22.49 -5.44
C SER A 255 34.04 22.95 -6.68
N ILE A 256 32.95 23.71 -6.51
CA ILE A 256 32.21 24.31 -7.63
C ILE A 256 33.10 25.24 -8.45
N GLU A 257 33.97 26.03 -7.81
CA GLU A 257 34.92 26.93 -8.45
C GLU A 257 35.80 26.18 -9.47
N GLU A 258 36.47 25.12 -9.03
CA GLU A 258 37.34 24.32 -9.91
C GLU A 258 36.54 23.58 -11.00
N ILE A 259 35.29 23.18 -10.72
CA ILE A 259 34.42 22.59 -11.75
C ILE A 259 34.13 23.60 -12.85
N LEU A 260 33.83 24.85 -12.51
CA LEU A 260 33.54 25.90 -13.48
C LEU A 260 34.74 26.22 -14.37
N GLU A 261 35.96 26.13 -13.85
CA GLU A 261 37.19 26.31 -14.63
C GLU A 261 37.48 25.17 -15.62
N ASN A 262 37.01 23.96 -15.31
CA ASN A 262 37.35 22.74 -16.07
C ASN A 262 36.20 22.19 -16.92
N ILE A 263 34.98 22.69 -16.76
CA ILE A 263 33.81 22.22 -17.51
C ILE A 263 33.65 22.97 -18.84
N ASP A 264 33.16 22.26 -19.87
CA ASP A 264 32.78 22.86 -21.14
C ASP A 264 31.60 23.82 -20.96
N SER A 265 31.93 25.11 -20.87
CA SER A 265 30.97 26.21 -20.64
C SER A 265 29.93 26.33 -21.77
N ASN A 266 30.22 25.84 -22.98
CA ASN A 266 29.25 25.87 -24.08
C ASN A 266 28.16 24.80 -23.89
N LYS A 267 28.55 23.64 -23.35
CA LYS A 267 27.64 22.51 -23.12
C LYS A 267 26.89 22.61 -21.79
N HIS A 268 27.56 23.15 -20.78
CA HIS A 268 27.06 23.26 -19.42
C HIS A 268 27.23 24.71 -18.91
N PRO A 269 26.46 25.67 -19.46
CA PRO A 269 26.54 27.05 -19.02
C PRO A 269 26.10 27.17 -17.56
N ALA A 270 26.89 27.89 -16.77
CA ALA A 270 26.50 28.27 -15.41
C ALA A 270 25.32 29.26 -15.46
N PRO A 271 24.42 29.25 -14.47
CA PRO A 271 23.39 30.29 -14.33
C PRO A 271 24.03 31.69 -14.26
N GLU A 272 23.34 32.69 -14.82
CA GLU A 272 23.72 34.09 -14.63
C GLU A 272 23.59 34.46 -13.15
N ASP A 273 24.55 35.25 -12.64
CA ASP A 273 24.64 35.69 -11.24
C ASP A 273 24.44 34.54 -10.22
N TRP A 274 25.08 33.40 -10.46
CA TRP A 274 24.86 32.20 -9.66
C TRP A 274 25.36 32.35 -8.20
N LEU A 275 24.41 32.49 -7.27
CA LEU A 275 24.64 32.69 -5.83
C LEU A 275 25.03 31.40 -5.07
N TYR A 276 25.86 30.54 -5.66
CA TYR A 276 26.25 29.27 -5.03
C TYR A 276 27.15 29.47 -3.80
N LYS A 277 27.94 30.55 -3.75
CA LYS A 277 28.82 30.86 -2.61
C LYS A 277 28.01 31.28 -1.40
N GLU A 278 26.97 32.07 -1.61
CA GLU A 278 26.03 32.51 -0.59
C GLU A 278 25.21 31.32 -0.08
N ALA A 279 24.75 30.45 -0.98
CA ALA A 279 24.07 29.20 -0.60
C ALA A 279 24.98 28.27 0.21
N ARG A 280 26.24 28.10 -0.19
CA ARG A 280 27.25 27.35 0.58
C ARG A 280 27.45 27.97 1.96
N GLY A 281 27.55 29.31 2.04
CA GLY A 281 27.65 30.05 3.29
C GLY A 281 26.46 29.79 4.22
N LEU A 282 25.24 29.80 3.67
CA LEU A 282 24.01 29.48 4.41
C LEU A 282 24.03 28.07 4.99
N PHE A 283 24.47 27.06 4.23
CA PHE A 283 24.55 25.68 4.73
C PHE A 283 25.65 25.47 5.78
N LEU A 284 26.80 26.14 5.62
CA LEU A 284 27.91 26.04 6.56
C LEU A 284 27.63 26.76 7.88
N LYS A 285 27.00 27.93 7.81
CA LYS A 285 26.70 28.80 8.97
C LYS A 285 25.25 29.29 8.91
N PRO A 286 24.28 28.37 9.11
CA PRO A 286 22.88 28.76 9.16
C PRO A 286 22.58 29.58 10.42
N ASP A 287 21.59 30.46 10.33
CA ASP A 287 20.99 31.09 11.50
C ASP A 287 20.09 30.05 12.20
N VAL A 288 20.44 29.70 13.44
CA VAL A 288 19.84 28.59 14.20
C VAL A 288 19.65 28.95 15.65
N VAL A 289 18.75 28.23 16.33
CA VAL A 289 18.51 28.40 17.77
C VAL A 289 19.79 28.22 18.60
N ASP A 290 19.97 29.08 19.60
CA ASP A 290 21.03 28.89 20.60
C ASP A 290 20.73 27.65 21.45
N CYS A 291 21.53 26.60 21.23
CA CYS A 291 21.37 25.33 21.91
C CYS A 291 21.92 25.35 23.35
N SER A 292 22.73 26.34 23.73
CA SER A 292 23.40 26.36 25.03
C SER A 292 22.41 26.62 26.17
N SER A 293 21.55 27.61 26.01
CA SER A 293 20.52 28.04 26.97
C SER A 293 19.24 27.18 26.94
N LEU A 294 19.08 26.33 25.93
CA LEU A 294 17.85 25.58 25.72
C LEU A 294 17.72 24.34 26.63
N GLU A 295 16.64 24.29 27.40
CA GLU A 295 16.23 23.14 28.22
C GLU A 295 14.90 22.55 27.71
N LEU A 296 14.94 21.29 27.27
CA LEU A 296 13.75 20.59 26.75
C LEU A 296 13.02 19.86 27.87
N LYS A 297 11.79 20.29 28.16
CA LYS A 297 10.89 19.68 29.15
C LYS A 297 9.64 19.15 28.48
N TRP A 298 9.29 17.92 28.84
CA TRP A 298 7.98 17.34 28.56
C TRP A 298 7.20 17.41 29.87
N SER A 299 5.98 17.93 29.84
CA SER A 299 5.09 18.01 31.00
C SER A 299 3.94 17.01 30.89
N GLU A 300 3.07 16.97 31.90
CA GLU A 300 1.79 16.26 31.80
C GLU A 300 0.84 17.01 30.84
N PRO A 301 -0.06 16.29 30.15
CA PRO A 301 -1.05 16.93 29.30
C PRO A 301 -2.11 17.65 30.16
N ASP A 302 -2.52 18.84 29.72
CA ASP A 302 -3.69 19.55 30.23
C ASP A 302 -4.94 18.95 29.57
N GLU A 303 -5.55 17.96 30.23
CA GLU A 303 -6.71 17.23 29.69
C GLU A 303 -7.90 18.16 29.43
N GLU A 304 -8.23 19.04 30.38
CA GLU A 304 -9.39 19.94 30.26
C GLU A 304 -9.13 21.03 29.20
N GLY A 305 -7.91 21.57 29.13
CA GLY A 305 -7.52 22.47 28.04
C GLY A 305 -7.56 21.81 26.66
N LEU A 306 -7.16 20.54 26.55
CA LEU A 306 -7.27 19.75 25.32
C LEU A 306 -8.72 19.53 24.89
N ILE A 307 -9.63 19.26 25.81
CA ILE A 307 -11.05 19.06 25.51
C ILE A 307 -11.69 20.38 25.08
N GLN A 308 -11.42 21.47 25.81
CA GLN A 308 -11.90 22.78 25.42
C GLN A 308 -11.45 23.15 24.00
N PHE A 309 -10.18 22.94 23.68
CA PHE A 309 -9.65 23.28 22.37
C PHE A 309 -10.10 22.31 21.26
N MET A 310 -9.89 21.01 21.45
CA MET A 310 -10.14 20.03 20.39
C MET A 310 -11.62 19.72 20.23
N CYS A 311 -12.39 19.64 21.31
CA CYS A 311 -13.79 19.24 21.26
C CYS A 311 -14.71 20.44 21.12
N ASN A 312 -14.56 21.47 21.96
CA ASN A 312 -15.50 22.58 21.96
C ASN A 312 -15.20 23.58 20.83
N GLU A 313 -13.94 23.96 20.61
CA GLU A 313 -13.57 24.88 19.52
C GLU A 313 -13.47 24.16 18.16
N LYS A 314 -12.84 22.98 18.11
CA LYS A 314 -12.52 22.27 16.85
C LYS A 314 -13.40 21.06 16.54
N GLN A 315 -14.43 20.81 17.37
CA GLN A 315 -15.50 19.83 17.13
C GLN A 315 -15.03 18.37 16.95
N PHE A 316 -13.92 17.98 17.59
CA PHE A 316 -13.50 16.59 17.67
C PHE A 316 -14.29 15.81 18.74
N SER A 317 -14.44 14.50 18.52
CA SER A 317 -15.08 13.59 19.49
C SER A 317 -14.33 13.58 20.83
N GLU A 318 -15.03 13.96 21.90
CA GLU A 318 -14.50 13.99 23.27
C GLU A 318 -13.93 12.64 23.73
N ASP A 319 -14.66 11.55 23.50
CA ASP A 319 -14.20 10.20 23.81
C ASP A 319 -12.83 9.88 23.19
N ARG A 320 -12.61 10.33 21.95
CA ARG A 320 -11.33 10.11 21.25
C ARG A 320 -10.20 10.93 21.87
N ILE A 321 -10.47 12.19 22.20
CA ILE A 321 -9.48 13.09 22.80
C ILE A 321 -9.10 12.63 24.21
N ARG A 322 -10.09 12.29 25.06
CA ARG A 322 -9.84 11.74 26.41
C ARG A 322 -9.06 10.42 26.35
N ASN A 323 -9.40 9.53 25.43
CA ASN A 323 -8.63 8.29 25.24
C ASN A 323 -7.19 8.57 24.77
N GLY A 324 -6.98 9.60 23.95
CA GLY A 324 -5.65 10.09 23.60
C GLY A 324 -4.86 10.58 24.82
N CYS A 325 -5.48 11.40 25.68
CA CYS A 325 -4.87 11.89 26.93
C CYS A 325 -4.45 10.74 27.85
N LYS A 326 -5.31 9.74 28.03
CA LYS A 326 -4.99 8.52 28.81
C LYS A 326 -3.76 7.79 28.26
N LYS A 327 -3.61 7.72 26.93
CA LYS A 327 -2.42 7.12 26.30
C LYS A 327 -1.17 7.94 26.56
N ILE A 328 -1.23 9.27 26.48
CA ILE A 328 -0.11 10.16 26.80
C ILE A 328 0.34 9.92 28.25
N VAL A 329 -0.59 9.97 29.22
CA VAL A 329 -0.28 9.74 30.63
C VAL A 329 0.32 8.35 30.86
N LYS A 330 -0.29 7.30 30.31
CA LYS A 330 0.20 5.91 30.42
C LYS A 330 1.61 5.75 29.85
N SER A 331 1.90 6.37 28.70
CA SER A 331 3.21 6.27 28.04
C SER A 331 4.36 6.84 28.87
N ARG A 332 4.07 7.76 29.79
CA ARG A 332 5.06 8.39 30.68
C ARG A 332 5.35 7.59 31.95
N GLN A 333 4.42 6.72 32.37
CA GLN A 333 4.55 5.89 33.59
C GLN A 333 5.52 4.71 33.40
N GLY A 334 5.91 4.38 32.17
CA GLY A 334 6.93 3.37 31.91
C GLY A 334 8.34 3.87 32.28
N SER A 335 9.08 3.11 33.08
CA SER A 335 10.46 3.45 33.45
C SER A 335 11.33 3.58 32.19
N THR A 336 11.92 4.75 31.99
CA THR A 336 12.85 5.00 30.87
C THR A 336 14.22 4.38 31.19
N GLN A 337 14.41 3.10 30.86
CA GLN A 337 15.76 2.53 30.86
C GLN A 337 16.63 3.31 29.86
N GLY A 338 17.64 4.02 30.35
CA GLY A 338 18.54 4.81 29.52
C GLY A 338 19.37 3.92 28.59
N ARG A 339 19.53 4.33 27.32
CA ARG A 339 20.40 3.64 26.35
C ARG A 339 21.85 4.06 26.56
N LEU A 340 22.78 3.11 26.42
CA LEU A 340 24.22 3.38 26.55
C LEU A 340 24.72 4.45 25.57
N ASP A 341 24.26 4.45 24.33
CA ASP A 341 24.68 5.45 23.32
C ASP A 341 24.20 6.88 23.63
N SER A 342 23.32 7.06 24.63
CA SER A 342 22.95 8.39 25.13
C SER A 342 23.99 8.95 26.11
N PHE A 343 24.89 8.11 26.62
CA PHE A 343 25.96 8.50 27.55
C PHE A 343 27.34 8.48 26.90
N PHE A 344 27.55 7.64 25.88
CA PHE A 344 28.84 7.46 25.22
C PHE A 344 28.76 7.82 23.73
N THR A 345 29.71 8.61 23.25
CA THR A 345 29.87 8.91 21.82
C THR A 345 30.42 7.69 21.09
N VAL A 346 29.82 7.29 19.97
CA VAL A 346 30.26 6.14 19.18
C VAL A 346 31.56 6.48 18.45
N THR A 347 32.69 5.88 18.86
CA THR A 347 34.03 6.11 18.28
C THR A 347 34.37 5.20 17.08
N GLY A 348 33.38 4.54 16.47
CA GLY A 348 33.53 3.68 15.30
C GLY A 348 33.44 2.18 15.60
N SER A 349 33.21 1.38 14.55
CA SER A 349 33.13 -0.08 14.62
C SER A 349 34.51 -0.71 14.45
N LEU A 350 34.94 -1.54 15.39
CA LEU A 350 36.14 -2.37 15.25
C LEU A 350 35.87 -3.49 14.23
N SER A 351 36.13 -3.23 12.96
CA SER A 351 36.09 -4.28 11.93
C SER A 351 37.38 -5.12 11.97
N SER A 352 37.30 -6.35 12.46
CA SER A 352 38.38 -7.33 12.27
C SER A 352 38.42 -7.76 10.80
N LYS A 353 39.34 -7.20 10.00
CA LYS A 353 39.65 -7.71 8.67
C LYS A 353 40.25 -9.12 8.79
N ARG A 354 39.50 -10.15 8.43
CA ARG A 354 40.07 -11.47 8.12
C ARG A 354 40.83 -11.34 6.79
N LYS A 355 42.16 -11.49 6.83
CA LYS A 355 42.99 -11.56 5.62
C LYS A 355 42.57 -12.77 4.78
N GLU A 356 42.26 -12.54 3.51
CA GLU A 356 42.25 -13.61 2.52
C GLU A 356 43.68 -14.19 2.38
N PRO A 357 43.85 -15.52 2.27
CA PRO A 357 45.18 -16.10 2.08
C PRO A 357 45.72 -15.77 0.68
N GLU A 358 46.87 -15.10 0.64
CA GLU A 358 47.72 -15.00 -0.55
C GLU A 358 48.09 -16.40 -1.07
N VAL A 359 47.85 -16.64 -2.36
CA VAL A 359 48.38 -17.82 -3.06
C VAL A 359 49.89 -17.60 -3.25
N LYS A 360 50.68 -18.10 -2.29
CA LYS A 360 52.14 -18.21 -2.45
C LYS A 360 52.47 -19.31 -3.45
N GLY A 361 53.15 -18.89 -4.53
CA GLY A 361 53.71 -19.78 -5.54
C GLY A 361 54.67 -20.80 -4.93
N SER A 362 54.51 -22.06 -5.31
CA SER A 362 55.40 -23.15 -4.95
C SER A 362 56.54 -23.25 -5.96
N ALA A 363 57.74 -22.92 -5.49
CA ALA A 363 59.00 -23.17 -6.15
C ALA A 363 59.25 -24.68 -6.34
N LYS A 364 59.72 -25.03 -7.54
CA LYS A 364 60.22 -26.37 -7.90
C LYS A 364 61.43 -26.78 -7.06
N LYS A 365 61.45 -28.04 -6.60
CA LYS A 365 62.70 -28.78 -6.31
C LYS A 365 62.66 -30.17 -6.96
N LYS A 366 63.82 -30.51 -7.55
CA LYS A 366 64.18 -31.59 -8.49
C LYS A 366 64.05 -33.02 -7.95
N GLN A 367 63.76 -33.98 -8.85
CA GLN A 367 64.69 -35.06 -9.29
C GLN A 367 64.07 -35.86 -10.46
N LYS A 368 64.76 -35.97 -11.62
CA LYS A 368 65.51 -37.13 -12.17
C LYS A 368 64.61 -38.36 -12.43
N THR A 369 64.62 -39.11 -13.53
CA THR A 369 65.34 -39.20 -14.81
C THR A 369 64.63 -40.30 -15.60
N GLY A 370 64.54 -40.22 -16.93
CA GLY A 370 64.10 -41.35 -17.77
C GLY A 370 63.72 -40.95 -19.20
N ALA A 371 64.64 -41.18 -20.15
CA ALA A 371 64.42 -41.12 -21.60
C ALA A 371 63.41 -42.20 -22.04
N THR A 372 62.72 -42.18 -23.19
CA THR A 372 63.11 -41.98 -24.60
C THR A 372 61.80 -41.89 -25.47
N PRO A 373 61.79 -41.76 -26.82
CA PRO A 373 60.98 -40.73 -27.49
C PRO A 373 59.91 -41.28 -28.48
N GLY A 374 58.91 -40.46 -28.80
CA GLY A 374 57.84 -40.82 -29.74
C GLY A 374 57.24 -39.64 -30.50
N LYS A 375 58.00 -39.13 -31.47
CA LYS A 375 57.64 -38.49 -32.75
C LYS A 375 56.28 -37.77 -32.96
N PHE A 376 56.42 -36.51 -33.44
CA PHE A 376 55.69 -35.85 -34.56
C PHE A 376 54.17 -35.58 -34.35
N LYS A 377 53.54 -34.47 -34.78
CA LYS A 377 53.80 -33.51 -35.87
C LYS A 377 52.86 -32.28 -35.70
N LYS A 378 53.38 -31.09 -36.04
CA LYS A 378 52.76 -29.89 -36.69
C LYS A 378 51.33 -29.48 -36.25
N GLY A 379 51.10 -28.27 -35.72
CA GLY A 379 51.28 -26.97 -36.38
C GLY A 379 49.96 -26.57 -37.09
N LYS A 380 49.26 -25.51 -36.70
CA LYS A 380 49.50 -24.13 -37.18
C LYS A 380 48.61 -23.12 -36.42
N LYS A 381 49.26 -22.07 -35.89
CA LYS A 381 49.02 -20.61 -36.08
C LYS A 381 47.86 -20.24 -37.04
N LEU A 382 47.10 -19.15 -36.93
CA LEU A 382 47.27 -17.83 -36.29
C LEU A 382 45.96 -17.02 -36.50
N LYS A 383 45.67 -16.06 -35.60
CA LYS A 383 45.03 -14.71 -35.79
C LYS A 383 43.70 -14.62 -36.56
N GLY A 384 42.66 -13.91 -36.10
CA GLY A 384 42.62 -12.64 -35.38
C GLY A 384 42.08 -11.53 -36.30
N LEU A 385 41.04 -10.80 -35.82
CA LEU A 385 40.51 -9.45 -36.16
C LEU A 385 38.96 -9.49 -36.06
N SER A 386 38.26 -8.71 -35.20
CA SER A 386 37.98 -7.24 -35.27
C SER A 386 37.19 -6.87 -36.53
N LEU A 387 36.08 -6.12 -36.56
CA LEU A 387 35.48 -5.07 -35.71
C LEU A 387 33.99 -4.90 -36.14
N ALA A 388 33.15 -4.27 -35.29
CA ALA A 388 32.03 -3.32 -35.57
C ALA A 388 31.07 -3.57 -36.77
N SER A 389 29.78 -3.25 -36.82
CA SER A 389 28.82 -2.38 -36.11
C SER A 389 27.51 -2.44 -36.94
N ALA A 390 26.33 -2.26 -36.34
CA ALA A 390 25.20 -1.43 -36.85
C ALA A 390 23.83 -1.86 -36.29
N ASN A 391 23.05 -0.85 -35.93
CA ASN A 391 21.65 -0.86 -35.49
C ASN A 391 20.67 -1.18 -36.64
N LEU A 392 19.48 -1.74 -36.35
CA LEU A 392 18.15 -1.06 -36.51
C LEU A 392 16.94 -2.00 -36.21
N VAL A 393 16.02 -1.47 -35.39
CA VAL A 393 14.54 -1.47 -35.49
C VAL A 393 13.70 -2.76 -35.34
N ILE A 394 12.61 -2.54 -34.60
CA ILE A 394 11.52 -3.37 -34.08
C ILE A 394 10.46 -3.64 -35.17
N GLN A 395 9.94 -4.87 -35.30
CA GLN A 395 8.50 -5.20 -35.17
C GLN A 395 8.13 -6.65 -35.56
N VAL A 396 7.29 -7.25 -34.69
CA VAL A 396 6.19 -8.19 -34.98
C VAL A 396 6.55 -9.62 -35.41
N GLN A 397 6.44 -10.57 -34.46
CA GLN A 397 5.43 -11.64 -34.54
C GLN A 397 5.38 -12.48 -33.26
N SER A 398 4.28 -12.30 -32.53
CA SER A 398 3.69 -13.29 -31.63
C SER A 398 3.58 -14.66 -32.30
N LEU A 399 3.57 -15.71 -31.47
CA LEU A 399 3.25 -17.11 -31.81
C LEU A 399 4.42 -18.07 -32.10
N ARG A 400 5.48 -18.07 -31.27
CA ARG A 400 6.42 -19.22 -31.11
C ARG A 400 7.07 -19.31 -29.72
N MET A 401 6.27 -19.23 -28.66
CA MET A 401 6.72 -19.44 -27.27
C MET A 401 5.70 -20.27 -26.48
N LEU A 402 5.16 -21.32 -27.11
CA LEU A 402 4.23 -22.27 -26.45
C LEU A 402 4.57 -23.73 -26.71
N THR A 403 5.76 -24.04 -27.22
CA THR A 403 6.24 -25.42 -27.39
C THR A 403 7.63 -25.69 -26.82
N THR A 404 8.23 -24.74 -26.09
CA THR A 404 9.54 -24.92 -25.43
C THR A 404 9.47 -25.12 -23.90
N ASN A 405 8.30 -25.02 -23.28
CA ASN A 405 8.10 -25.27 -21.84
C ASN A 405 7.31 -26.54 -21.51
N LEU A 406 7.19 -27.47 -22.47
CA LEU A 406 6.64 -28.82 -22.24
C LEU A 406 7.66 -29.95 -22.49
N ILE A 407 8.94 -29.62 -22.71
CA ILE A 407 10.04 -30.59 -22.96
C ILE A 407 11.23 -30.36 -22.01
N LEU A 408 11.02 -29.64 -20.90
CA LEU A 408 11.97 -29.59 -19.78
C LEU A 408 11.41 -30.23 -18.50
N SER A 409 10.41 -31.09 -18.67
CA SER A 409 9.81 -31.95 -17.63
C SER A 409 9.96 -33.45 -17.91
N ILE A 410 10.82 -33.85 -18.86
CA ILE A 410 11.16 -35.27 -19.14
C ILE A 410 12.70 -35.51 -19.11
N PHE A 411 13.42 -34.78 -18.25
CA PHE A 411 14.74 -35.20 -17.76
C PHE A 411 14.77 -35.23 -16.23
N PHE A 412 13.76 -35.86 -15.64
CA PHE A 412 13.89 -36.46 -14.31
C PHE A 412 14.30 -37.92 -14.48
N LEU A 413 15.62 -38.15 -14.57
CA LEU A 413 16.32 -39.37 -14.14
C LEU A 413 17.82 -39.15 -14.37
N THR A 414 18.47 -38.60 -13.36
CA THR A 414 19.73 -39.05 -12.75
C THR A 414 20.18 -37.90 -11.86
N GLY A 415 19.80 -37.97 -10.58
CA GLY A 415 20.47 -37.16 -9.58
C GLY A 415 21.95 -37.43 -9.71
N ALA A 416 22.72 -36.40 -10.06
CA ALA A 416 24.17 -36.48 -10.05
C ALA A 416 24.58 -36.89 -8.64
N VAL A 417 24.95 -38.16 -8.49
CA VAL A 417 25.66 -38.70 -7.35
C VAL A 417 26.99 -37.97 -7.33
N THR A 418 27.08 -36.89 -6.57
CA THR A 418 28.37 -36.45 -6.05
C THR A 418 28.89 -37.61 -5.22
N GLY A 419 29.77 -38.42 -5.80
CA GLY A 419 30.33 -39.60 -5.16
C GLY A 419 30.89 -39.22 -3.79
N CYS A 420 30.36 -39.87 -2.75
CA CYS A 420 30.91 -39.74 -1.42
C CYS A 420 32.33 -40.34 -1.41
N GLU A 421 33.33 -39.56 -1.00
CA GLU A 421 34.73 -40.02 -0.91
C GLU A 421 34.96 -41.03 0.23
N PHE A 422 33.92 -41.32 1.04
CA PHE A 422 34.00 -42.18 2.21
C PHE A 422 33.21 -43.48 2.00
N TYR A 423 33.76 -44.59 2.49
CA TYR A 423 33.06 -45.88 2.52
C TYR A 423 31.93 -45.81 3.57
N SER A 424 30.67 -45.89 3.13
CA SER A 424 29.48 -45.93 3.99
C SER A 424 28.69 -47.21 3.75
N ASP A 425 28.35 -47.92 4.83
CA ASP A 425 27.50 -49.11 4.80
C ASP A 425 26.02 -48.78 5.10
N LEU A 426 25.72 -47.52 5.44
CA LEU A 426 24.40 -46.97 5.72
C LEU A 426 24.15 -45.75 4.84
N PHE A 427 22.95 -45.66 4.28
CA PHE A 427 22.49 -44.52 3.49
C PHE A 427 21.15 -44.06 4.03
N ILE A 428 20.93 -42.75 4.12
CA ILE A 428 19.63 -42.21 4.55
C ILE A 428 19.02 -41.34 3.46
N THR A 429 17.71 -41.47 3.30
CA THR A 429 16.87 -40.60 2.48
C THR A 429 16.20 -39.59 3.40
N THR A 430 16.75 -38.39 3.44
CA THR A 430 16.22 -37.24 4.21
C THR A 430 16.51 -35.94 3.44
N PRO A 431 15.74 -34.85 3.64
CA PRO A 431 16.07 -33.56 3.06
C PRO A 431 17.49 -33.14 3.44
N LYS A 432 18.26 -32.57 2.50
CA LYS A 432 19.64 -32.16 2.77
C LYS A 432 19.74 -30.95 3.71
N LYS A 433 18.72 -30.10 3.72
CA LYS A 433 18.62 -28.89 4.53
C LYS A 433 17.18 -28.75 5.03
N MET A 434 17.02 -28.40 6.30
CA MET A 434 15.73 -28.12 6.91
C MET A 434 15.82 -26.90 7.81
N GLU A 435 14.75 -26.12 7.85
CA GLU A 435 14.60 -24.97 8.72
C GLU A 435 13.54 -25.23 9.78
N ALA A 436 13.85 -24.84 11.02
CA ALA A 436 12.94 -24.96 12.15
C ALA A 436 12.72 -23.59 12.79
N LEU A 437 11.51 -23.37 13.27
CA LEU A 437 11.17 -22.15 13.98
C LEU A 437 11.56 -22.29 15.46
N SER A 438 12.30 -21.31 15.96
CA SER A 438 12.68 -21.21 17.37
C SER A 438 11.44 -21.20 18.27
N GLY A 439 11.38 -22.13 19.22
CA GLY A 439 10.24 -22.43 20.10
C GLY A 439 9.26 -23.49 19.56
N SER A 440 9.43 -24.00 18.35
CA SER A 440 8.56 -25.03 17.75
C SER A 440 9.24 -26.41 17.70
N CYS A 441 8.56 -27.41 17.14
CA CYS A 441 9.11 -28.73 16.89
C CYS A 441 9.58 -28.89 15.43
N LEU A 442 10.39 -29.91 15.15
CA LEU A 442 10.84 -30.24 13.78
C LEU A 442 10.73 -31.76 13.56
N GLN A 443 9.92 -32.18 12.60
CA GLN A 443 9.86 -33.57 12.17
C GLN A 443 10.78 -33.78 10.96
N ILE A 444 11.77 -34.65 11.11
CA ILE A 444 12.72 -35.02 10.07
C ILE A 444 12.21 -36.30 9.41
N PRO A 445 11.67 -36.24 8.18
CA PRO A 445 11.37 -37.44 7.41
C PRO A 445 12.67 -38.15 7.07
N CYS A 446 12.73 -39.43 7.42
CA CYS A 446 13.94 -40.22 7.27
C CYS A 446 13.58 -41.69 7.05
N ASN A 447 14.12 -42.25 5.96
CA ASN A 447 14.22 -43.68 5.72
C ASN A 447 15.68 -44.04 5.50
N PHE A 448 16.06 -45.29 5.74
CA PHE A 448 17.44 -45.71 5.52
C PHE A 448 17.54 -47.03 4.77
N SER A 449 18.70 -47.25 4.15
CA SER A 449 19.08 -48.51 3.54
C SER A 449 20.49 -48.89 3.98
N ALA A 450 20.74 -50.19 4.04
CA ALA A 450 22.02 -50.75 4.46
C ALA A 450 22.57 -51.63 3.35
N ARG A 451 23.88 -51.55 3.10
CA ARG A 451 24.53 -52.37 2.06
C ARG A 451 24.49 -53.88 2.37
N ARG A 452 24.49 -54.22 3.67
CA ARG A 452 24.40 -55.60 4.18
C ARG A 452 23.10 -55.75 4.98
N GLU A 453 22.00 -56.01 4.29
CA GLU A 453 20.67 -56.04 4.92
C GLU A 453 20.53 -57.19 5.95
N HIS A 454 21.13 -58.35 5.69
CA HIS A 454 21.06 -59.52 6.57
C HIS A 454 21.69 -59.31 7.97
N ASP A 455 22.62 -58.36 8.10
CA ASP A 455 23.28 -58.05 9.39
C ASP A 455 22.41 -57.17 10.29
N PHE A 456 21.46 -56.42 9.69
CA PHE A 456 20.53 -55.55 10.41
C PHE A 456 19.43 -56.34 11.11
N ASP A 457 18.90 -57.42 10.51
CA ASP A 457 17.79 -58.21 11.07
C ASP A 457 18.19 -59.07 12.30
N ARG A 458 19.48 -59.09 12.66
CA ARG A 458 20.03 -59.89 13.77
C ARG A 458 20.35 -59.02 14.99
N GLY A 459 19.33 -58.72 15.78
CA GLY A 459 19.47 -58.13 17.11
C GLY A 459 18.68 -56.83 17.30
N GLU A 460 18.80 -56.26 18.51
CA GLU A 460 18.18 -54.98 18.84
C GLU A 460 19.03 -53.83 18.29
N ASN A 461 18.43 -52.97 17.48
CA ASN A 461 19.10 -51.86 16.82
C ASN A 461 18.58 -50.53 17.37
N PHE A 462 19.50 -49.64 17.72
CA PHE A 462 19.17 -48.30 18.19
C PHE A 462 19.54 -47.25 17.15
N GLY A 463 18.70 -46.23 17.00
CA GLY A 463 18.98 -45.07 16.16
C GLY A 463 19.69 -43.98 16.96
N VAL A 464 20.74 -43.41 16.37
CA VAL A 464 21.61 -42.44 17.01
C VAL A 464 21.78 -41.23 16.11
N TRP A 465 21.65 -40.03 16.67
CA TRP A 465 21.92 -38.77 15.99
C TRP A 465 23.21 -38.13 16.54
N ILE A 466 24.09 -37.75 15.62
CA ILE A 466 25.40 -37.18 15.91
C ILE A 466 25.50 -35.80 15.28
N LYS A 467 25.92 -34.79 16.06
CA LYS A 467 26.07 -33.39 15.65
C LYS A 467 27.52 -33.08 15.25
N MET A 468 27.70 -32.15 14.31
CA MET A 468 29.00 -31.57 13.87
C MET A 468 29.94 -32.53 13.12
N TYR A 469 30.27 -33.71 13.67
CA TYR A 469 31.25 -34.64 13.11
C TYR A 469 30.80 -36.11 13.18
N PRO A 470 30.93 -36.90 12.11
CA PRO A 470 30.27 -38.21 11.98
C PRO A 470 30.92 -39.39 12.75
N TYR A 471 32.15 -39.22 13.26
CA TYR A 471 32.93 -40.32 13.83
C TYR A 471 32.70 -40.50 15.34
N PHE A 472 31.77 -41.40 15.67
CA PHE A 472 31.37 -41.78 17.02
C PHE A 472 32.54 -42.08 17.99
N GLY A 473 33.52 -42.90 17.58
CA GLY A 473 34.59 -43.37 18.47
C GLY A 473 35.70 -42.36 18.83
N LYS A 474 35.80 -41.23 18.11
CA LYS A 474 36.82 -40.20 18.38
C LYS A 474 36.29 -39.05 19.25
N ARG A 475 34.97 -38.85 19.28
CA ARG A 475 34.28 -37.75 19.94
C ARG A 475 32.88 -38.18 20.41
N PRO A 476 32.76 -38.98 21.48
CA PRO A 476 31.45 -39.41 22.01
C PRO A 476 30.57 -38.24 22.48
N GLU A 477 31.16 -37.08 22.79
CA GLU A 477 30.45 -35.85 23.18
C GLU A 477 29.54 -35.27 22.08
N ASN A 478 29.73 -35.68 20.82
CA ASN A 478 28.93 -35.21 19.69
C ASN A 478 27.60 -35.96 19.53
N VAL A 479 27.37 -37.02 20.30
CA VAL A 479 26.12 -37.79 20.27
C VAL A 479 25.06 -36.99 21.02
N VAL A 480 24.01 -36.57 20.30
CA VAL A 480 22.95 -35.74 20.89
C VAL A 480 21.73 -36.55 21.31
N PHE A 481 21.55 -37.73 20.71
CA PHE A 481 20.42 -38.62 20.98
C PHE A 481 20.76 -40.09 20.66
N ASN A 482 20.32 -41.00 21.52
CA ASN A 482 20.36 -42.44 21.32
C ASN A 482 19.05 -43.09 21.79
N SER A 483 18.37 -43.83 20.91
CA SER A 483 17.07 -44.44 21.20
C SER A 483 17.10 -45.57 22.25
N SER A 484 18.27 -46.06 22.64
CA SER A 484 18.42 -46.99 23.80
C SER A 484 18.16 -46.31 25.15
N GLY A 485 18.07 -44.98 25.19
CA GLY A 485 17.95 -44.19 26.42
C GLY A 485 19.29 -43.86 27.08
N SER A 486 20.42 -44.27 26.50
CA SER A 486 21.76 -44.00 27.04
C SER A 486 22.19 -42.53 26.93
N VAL A 487 21.68 -41.78 25.94
CA VAL A 487 22.02 -40.35 25.72
C VAL A 487 20.79 -39.59 25.23
N LEU A 488 20.40 -38.53 25.95
CA LEU A 488 19.27 -37.65 25.61
C LEU A 488 19.64 -36.18 25.88
N ILE A 489 20.61 -35.64 25.13
CA ILE A 489 21.04 -34.25 25.28
C ILE A 489 19.96 -33.30 24.73
N TYR A 490 19.38 -33.66 23.58
CA TYR A 490 18.23 -32.95 23.02
C TYR A 490 16.96 -33.77 23.15
N PRO A 491 15.79 -33.12 23.38
CA PRO A 491 14.51 -33.79 23.51
C PRO A 491 14.02 -34.26 22.14
N MET A 492 14.56 -35.39 21.70
CA MET A 492 14.29 -36.04 20.42
C MET A 492 13.60 -37.38 20.63
N ASN A 493 12.82 -37.82 19.64
CA ASN A 493 12.27 -39.17 19.61
C ASN A 493 12.18 -39.70 18.18
N ILE A 494 12.57 -40.96 17.97
CA ILE A 494 12.39 -41.63 16.67
C ILE A 494 10.95 -42.13 16.64
N THR A 495 10.13 -41.51 15.81
CA THR A 495 8.72 -41.88 15.60
C THR A 495 8.55 -42.94 14.52
N GLY A 496 9.55 -43.10 13.64
CA GLY A 496 9.59 -44.16 12.63
C GLY A 496 9.91 -45.54 13.23
N ASN A 497 9.40 -46.60 12.60
CA ASN A 497 9.76 -47.96 12.99
C ASN A 497 11.10 -48.38 12.35
N LEU A 498 12.15 -48.48 13.17
CA LEU A 498 13.49 -48.86 12.72
C LEU A 498 13.53 -50.27 12.09
N SER A 499 12.72 -51.22 12.56
CA SER A 499 12.60 -52.56 11.96
C SER A 499 12.01 -52.52 10.54
N GLN A 500 11.25 -51.46 10.23
CA GLN A 500 10.73 -51.18 8.89
C GLN A 500 11.64 -50.21 8.10
N LYS A 501 12.88 -50.00 8.56
CA LYS A 501 13.87 -49.10 7.98
C LYS A 501 13.43 -47.62 7.94
N GLN A 502 12.56 -47.22 8.88
CA GLN A 502 12.10 -45.84 9.03
C GLN A 502 12.81 -45.17 10.21
N CYS A 503 13.56 -44.10 9.94
CA CYS A 503 14.30 -43.32 10.94
C CYS A 503 13.69 -41.95 11.22
N THR A 504 12.41 -41.76 10.86
CA THR A 504 11.71 -40.48 11.04
C THR A 504 11.80 -40.03 12.50
N THR A 505 12.29 -38.82 12.72
CA THR A 505 12.66 -38.32 14.05
C THR A 505 11.95 -37.00 14.32
N LEU A 506 11.39 -36.86 15.53
CA LEU A 506 10.79 -35.64 16.03
C LEU A 506 11.75 -34.94 17.00
N PHE A 507 12.16 -33.72 16.67
CA PHE A 507 12.79 -32.80 17.60
C PHE A 507 11.73 -31.95 18.29
N SER A 508 11.77 -31.92 19.62
CA SER A 508 10.92 -31.04 20.42
C SER A 508 11.66 -29.76 20.80
N HIS A 509 10.95 -28.65 20.97
CA HIS A 509 11.49 -27.41 21.56
C HIS A 509 12.81 -26.91 20.91
N MET A 510 12.77 -26.64 19.62
CA MET A 510 13.90 -26.12 18.85
C MET A 510 14.35 -24.75 19.36
N ASN A 511 15.66 -24.55 19.46
CA ASN A 511 16.28 -23.26 19.80
C ASN A 511 17.57 -23.08 18.98
N SER A 512 18.23 -21.91 19.10
CA SER A 512 19.42 -21.59 18.32
C SER A 512 20.58 -22.59 18.47
N THR A 513 20.72 -23.28 19.61
CA THR A 513 21.80 -24.27 19.83
C THR A 513 21.62 -25.55 19.01
N HIS A 514 20.43 -25.79 18.46
CA HIS A 514 20.16 -26.94 17.59
C HIS A 514 20.62 -26.72 16.14
N THR A 515 21.06 -25.51 15.77
CA THR A 515 21.59 -25.23 14.42
C THR A 515 22.94 -25.91 14.22
N ASP A 516 23.00 -26.92 13.34
CA ASP A 516 24.22 -27.62 12.95
C ASP A 516 23.97 -28.64 11.83
N ARG A 517 25.02 -29.38 11.47
CA ARG A 517 25.00 -30.55 10.62
C ARG A 517 24.87 -31.82 11.46
N TYR A 518 23.93 -32.69 11.06
CA TYR A 518 23.57 -33.91 11.76
C TYR A 518 23.80 -35.14 10.88
N PHE A 519 24.19 -36.24 11.52
CA PHE A 519 24.44 -37.54 10.90
C PHE A 519 23.66 -38.61 11.65
N PHE A 520 23.01 -39.51 10.89
CA PHE A 520 22.29 -40.64 11.45
C PHE A 520 23.18 -41.88 11.52
N ARG A 521 23.01 -42.66 12.58
CA ARG A 521 23.74 -43.90 12.84
C ARG A 521 22.78 -44.98 13.34
N ILE A 522 23.04 -46.21 12.92
CA ILE A 522 22.48 -47.41 13.55
C ILE A 522 23.55 -48.00 14.47
N ASP A 523 23.17 -48.25 15.72
CA ASP A 523 24.00 -48.87 16.74
C ASP A 523 23.29 -50.10 17.30
N GLY A 524 23.65 -51.29 16.78
CA GLY A 524 23.15 -52.57 17.23
C GLY A 524 24.27 -53.52 17.66
N SER A 525 23.90 -54.73 18.09
CA SER A 525 24.87 -55.78 18.47
C SER A 525 25.66 -56.30 17.27
N SER A 526 25.01 -56.45 16.12
CA SER A 526 25.57 -57.07 14.91
C SER A 526 25.87 -56.05 13.80
N PHE A 527 25.31 -54.84 13.89
CA PHE A 527 25.39 -53.83 12.84
C PHE A 527 25.60 -52.42 13.44
N ARG A 528 26.75 -51.80 13.12
CA ARG A 528 27.19 -50.52 13.70
C ARG A 528 27.80 -49.62 12.64
N THR A 529 27.04 -48.67 12.11
CA THR A 529 27.49 -47.82 11.00
C THR A 529 26.77 -46.48 10.95
N THR A 530 27.46 -45.46 10.46
CA THR A 530 26.99 -44.07 10.37
C THR A 530 26.81 -43.70 8.90
N ALA A 531 25.70 -43.04 8.54
CA ALA A 531 25.46 -42.49 7.21
C ALA A 531 26.27 -41.18 7.02
N VAL A 532 27.57 -41.32 6.78
CA VAL A 532 28.49 -40.17 6.65
C VAL A 532 28.22 -39.35 5.38
N CYS A 533 27.72 -40.01 4.34
CA CYS A 533 27.52 -39.45 3.02
C CYS A 533 26.24 -38.60 2.90
N ASP A 534 25.30 -38.78 3.84
CA ASP A 534 23.97 -38.18 3.78
C ASP A 534 23.70 -37.28 5.00
N PRO A 535 24.48 -36.21 5.23
CA PRO A 535 24.25 -35.32 6.34
C PRO A 535 23.06 -34.39 6.11
N LEU A 536 22.32 -34.13 7.19
CA LEU A 536 21.24 -33.15 7.25
C LEU A 536 21.74 -31.86 7.90
N GLN A 537 21.58 -30.73 7.23
CA GLN A 537 21.79 -29.41 7.83
C GLN A 537 20.49 -28.89 8.43
N ILE A 538 20.49 -28.55 9.72
CA ILE A 538 19.36 -27.90 10.40
C ILE A 538 19.74 -26.46 10.72
N THR A 539 18.83 -25.53 10.40
CA THR A 539 18.94 -24.11 10.77
C THR A 539 17.72 -23.71 11.59
N VAL A 540 17.94 -23.09 12.76
CA VAL A 540 16.85 -22.55 13.57
C VAL A 540 16.74 -21.06 13.36
N ILE A 541 15.56 -20.62 12.92
CA ILE A 541 15.24 -19.22 12.64
C ILE A 541 14.30 -18.66 13.71
N ASP A 542 14.44 -17.38 14.04
CA ASP A 542 13.60 -16.75 15.05
C ASP A 542 12.28 -16.19 14.50
N SER A 543 12.23 -15.91 13.20
CA SER A 543 11.03 -15.42 12.50
C SER A 543 10.58 -16.44 11.44
N PRO A 544 9.27 -16.75 11.33
CA PRO A 544 8.77 -17.70 10.35
C PRO A 544 8.90 -17.14 8.93
N GLN A 545 9.05 -18.02 7.94
CA GLN A 545 9.06 -17.66 6.52
C GLN A 545 7.67 -17.19 6.10
N SER A 546 7.60 -16.17 5.23
CA SER A 546 6.33 -15.72 4.65
C SER A 546 5.63 -16.84 3.87
N PRO A 547 4.29 -16.95 3.99
CA PRO A 547 3.53 -17.92 3.21
C PRO A 547 3.60 -17.62 1.71
N THR A 548 3.36 -18.61 0.87
CA THR A 548 3.35 -18.47 -0.59
C THR A 548 1.92 -18.37 -1.09
N ILE A 549 1.60 -17.30 -1.82
CA ILE A 549 0.32 -17.12 -2.48
C ILE A 549 0.48 -17.49 -3.96
N ASN A 550 -0.24 -18.52 -4.41
CA ASN A 550 -0.28 -18.96 -5.79
C ASN A 550 -1.61 -18.54 -6.44
N ILE A 551 -1.49 -17.78 -7.53
CA ILE A 551 -2.61 -17.27 -8.33
C ILE A 551 -2.31 -17.64 -9.79
N PRO A 552 -3.27 -18.19 -10.54
CA PRO A 552 -3.07 -18.45 -11.97
C PRO A 552 -2.72 -17.16 -12.73
N GLY A 553 -1.92 -17.28 -13.78
CA GLY A 553 -1.29 -16.12 -14.42
C GLY A 553 -2.27 -15.16 -15.10
N ASN A 554 -2.90 -15.60 -16.18
CA ASN A 554 -3.82 -14.74 -16.93
C ASN A 554 -5.19 -14.74 -16.25
N LEU A 555 -5.57 -13.59 -15.70
CA LEU A 555 -6.84 -13.40 -15.00
C LEU A 555 -7.75 -12.56 -15.88
N THR A 556 -8.90 -13.11 -16.31
CA THR A 556 -9.92 -12.35 -17.04
C THR A 556 -11.25 -12.32 -16.29
N GLU A 557 -12.01 -11.25 -16.49
CA GLU A 557 -13.35 -11.09 -15.90
C GLU A 557 -14.25 -12.30 -16.24
N ALA A 558 -15.10 -12.69 -15.30
CA ALA A 558 -16.03 -13.83 -15.36
C ALA A 558 -15.37 -15.23 -15.34
N GLU A 559 -14.05 -15.33 -15.27
CA GLU A 559 -13.38 -16.60 -14.96
C GLU A 559 -13.41 -16.87 -13.45
N SER A 560 -13.62 -18.14 -13.09
CA SER A 560 -13.45 -18.62 -11.73
C SER A 560 -12.04 -19.18 -11.56
N VAL A 561 -11.26 -18.60 -10.64
CA VAL A 561 -9.88 -18.99 -10.39
C VAL A 561 -9.71 -19.49 -8.96
N THR A 562 -8.92 -20.55 -8.81
CA THR A 562 -8.53 -21.05 -7.49
C THR A 562 -7.29 -20.30 -7.01
N VAL A 563 -7.43 -19.56 -5.92
CA VAL A 563 -6.30 -18.95 -5.22
C VAL A 563 -5.89 -19.89 -4.10
N THR A 564 -4.59 -20.15 -3.98
CA THR A 564 -4.06 -21.01 -2.91
C THR A 564 -3.00 -20.26 -2.12
N CYS A 565 -3.13 -20.24 -0.80
CA CYS A 565 -2.05 -19.84 0.09
C CYS A 565 -1.49 -21.05 0.80
N SER A 566 -0.16 -21.16 0.89
CA SER A 566 0.52 -22.28 1.53
C SER A 566 1.67 -21.85 2.43
N ALA A 567 1.93 -22.62 3.49
CA ALA A 567 3.06 -22.41 4.38
C ALA A 567 3.65 -23.74 4.84
N LEU A 568 4.98 -23.79 4.95
CA LEU A 568 5.69 -24.98 5.43
C LEU A 568 5.24 -25.33 6.85
N THR A 569 5.12 -26.62 7.12
CA THR A 569 4.72 -27.19 8.40
C THR A 569 5.83 -28.10 8.94
N PRO A 570 6.89 -27.53 9.53
CA PRO A 570 7.98 -28.31 10.12
C PRO A 570 7.51 -29.19 11.28
N CYS A 571 6.40 -28.82 11.94
CA CYS A 571 5.81 -29.50 13.09
C CYS A 571 4.38 -29.97 12.78
N PRO A 572 4.15 -31.21 12.32
CA PRO A 572 2.81 -31.70 11.94
C PRO A 572 1.82 -31.79 13.10
N HIS A 573 2.32 -31.92 14.33
CA HIS A 573 1.49 -31.94 15.55
C HIS A 573 1.01 -30.54 15.97
N LEU A 574 1.67 -29.48 15.48
CA LEU A 574 1.36 -28.09 15.76
C LEU A 574 1.40 -27.28 14.45
N PRO A 575 0.48 -27.53 13.51
CA PRO A 575 0.49 -26.91 12.21
C PRO A 575 0.19 -25.40 12.29
N PRO A 576 0.71 -24.58 11.36
CA PRO A 576 0.35 -23.17 11.30
C PRO A 576 -1.12 -23.00 10.94
N LYS A 577 -1.75 -21.98 11.51
CA LYS A 577 -3.09 -21.53 11.13
C LYS A 577 -2.95 -20.49 10.02
N LEU A 578 -3.46 -20.81 8.82
CA LEU A 578 -3.56 -19.85 7.73
C LEU A 578 -4.88 -19.10 7.81
N THR A 579 -4.79 -17.80 7.57
CA THR A 579 -5.92 -16.89 7.44
C THR A 579 -5.65 -15.92 6.31
N TRP A 580 -6.70 -15.40 5.69
CA TRP A 580 -6.59 -14.41 4.64
C TRP A 580 -7.80 -13.50 4.61
N ASN A 581 -7.75 -12.47 3.77
CA ASN A 581 -8.85 -11.54 3.56
C ASN A 581 -9.88 -11.99 2.50
N LEU A 582 -9.79 -13.23 2.00
CA LEU A 582 -10.71 -13.82 1.03
C LEU A 582 -11.70 -14.76 1.74
N LEU A 583 -12.91 -14.28 2.07
CA LEU A 583 -13.96 -15.04 2.78
C LEU A 583 -13.51 -15.65 4.14
N LYS A 584 -14.44 -15.80 5.08
CA LYS A 584 -14.09 -16.12 6.49
C LYS A 584 -13.97 -17.63 6.78
N ASP A 585 -14.49 -18.50 5.91
CA ASP A 585 -14.74 -19.92 6.23
C ASP A 585 -13.91 -20.92 5.40
N SER A 586 -12.76 -20.52 4.87
CA SER A 586 -11.88 -21.43 4.12
C SER A 586 -11.16 -22.42 5.06
N HIS A 587 -11.24 -23.73 4.79
CA HIS A 587 -10.63 -24.77 5.63
C HIS A 587 -9.11 -24.90 5.37
N ASN A 588 -8.31 -24.99 6.44
CA ASN A 588 -6.89 -25.30 6.37
C ASN A 588 -6.66 -26.80 6.11
N SER A 589 -5.93 -27.17 5.07
CA SER A 589 -5.61 -28.55 4.71
C SER A 589 -4.10 -28.79 4.75
N MET A 590 -3.67 -29.88 5.39
CA MET A 590 -2.25 -30.25 5.45
C MET A 590 -1.95 -31.37 4.44
N VAL A 591 -0.88 -31.20 3.66
CA VAL A 591 -0.44 -32.15 2.64
C VAL A 591 0.99 -32.58 2.91
N LYS A 592 1.26 -33.87 2.70
CA LYS A 592 2.61 -34.43 2.74
C LYS A 592 3.25 -34.35 1.35
N ASN A 593 4.41 -33.72 1.28
CA ASN A 593 5.18 -33.54 0.05
C ASN A 593 5.96 -34.81 -0.32
N ALA A 594 6.46 -34.88 -1.56
CA ALA A 594 7.23 -36.02 -2.06
C ALA A 594 8.54 -36.28 -1.28
N ASP A 595 9.12 -35.24 -0.69
CA ASP A 595 10.31 -35.31 0.17
C ASP A 595 9.98 -35.69 1.64
N GLY A 596 8.70 -35.93 1.93
CA GLY A 596 8.21 -36.32 3.25
C GLY A 596 7.93 -35.16 4.21
N THR A 597 8.18 -33.91 3.81
CA THR A 597 7.82 -32.71 4.57
C THR A 597 6.33 -32.41 4.49
N PHE A 598 5.82 -31.49 5.32
CA PHE A 598 4.41 -31.12 5.32
C PHE A 598 4.21 -29.65 4.98
N THR A 599 3.12 -29.36 4.28
CA THR A 599 2.70 -28.00 3.93
C THR A 599 1.22 -27.85 4.28
N THR A 600 0.88 -26.80 5.03
CA THR A 600 -0.51 -26.40 5.24
C THR A 600 -0.91 -25.44 4.14
N HIS A 601 -2.09 -25.60 3.57
CA HIS A 601 -2.64 -24.71 2.57
C HIS A 601 -4.09 -24.38 2.85
N ILE A 602 -4.53 -23.25 2.32
CA ILE A 602 -5.91 -22.77 2.30
C ILE A 602 -6.20 -22.35 0.86
N GLN A 603 -7.35 -22.73 0.34
CA GLN A 603 -7.72 -22.47 -1.04
C GLN A 603 -9.15 -21.95 -1.15
N GLU A 604 -9.40 -21.06 -2.11
CA GLU A 604 -10.69 -20.46 -2.37
C GLU A 604 -10.87 -20.31 -3.87
N ILE A 605 -12.09 -20.49 -4.34
CA ILE A 605 -12.47 -20.25 -5.73
C ILE A 605 -13.16 -18.90 -5.79
N ILE A 606 -12.56 -17.94 -6.49
CA ILE A 606 -13.14 -16.61 -6.69
C ILE A 606 -13.57 -16.44 -8.15
N THR A 607 -14.77 -15.89 -8.36
CA THR A 607 -15.21 -15.45 -9.69
C THR A 607 -14.77 -14.00 -9.91
N LEU A 608 -13.90 -13.80 -10.89
CA LEU A 608 -13.26 -12.51 -11.14
C LEU A 608 -14.24 -11.50 -11.73
N THR A 609 -14.08 -10.24 -11.31
CA THR A 609 -14.83 -9.09 -11.80
C THR A 609 -13.88 -7.92 -12.03
N ASP A 610 -14.33 -6.88 -12.74
CA ASP A 610 -13.55 -5.65 -12.93
C ASP A 610 -13.13 -4.99 -11.61
N LYS A 611 -13.94 -5.15 -10.55
CA LYS A 611 -13.65 -4.61 -9.20
C LYS A 611 -12.50 -5.32 -8.48
N HIS A 612 -12.12 -6.51 -8.93
CA HIS A 612 -10.98 -7.24 -8.36
C HIS A 612 -9.64 -6.76 -8.89
N ASP A 613 -9.60 -5.95 -9.95
CA ASP A 613 -8.35 -5.37 -10.43
C ASP A 613 -7.78 -4.39 -9.39
N GLY A 614 -6.51 -4.60 -8.99
CA GLY A 614 -5.88 -3.83 -7.91
C GLY A 614 -6.26 -4.29 -6.49
N PHE A 615 -7.05 -5.35 -6.33
CA PHE A 615 -7.36 -5.92 -5.03
C PHE A 615 -6.15 -6.65 -4.43
N ASN A 616 -5.84 -6.39 -3.17
CA ASN A 616 -4.72 -7.00 -2.46
C ASN A 616 -5.20 -8.21 -1.67
N ILE A 617 -4.70 -9.40 -1.99
CA ILE A 617 -4.90 -10.62 -1.21
C ILE A 617 -3.77 -10.71 -0.20
N THR A 618 -4.10 -10.69 1.09
CA THR A 618 -3.14 -10.85 2.18
C THR A 618 -3.38 -12.20 2.86
N CYS A 619 -2.36 -13.05 2.90
CA CYS A 619 -2.38 -14.30 3.62
C CYS A 619 -1.42 -14.25 4.81
N SER A 620 -1.88 -14.72 5.96
CA SER A 620 -1.17 -14.72 7.23
C SER A 620 -1.05 -16.15 7.76
N ALA A 621 0.17 -16.55 8.07
CA ALA A 621 0.52 -17.85 8.65
C ALA A 621 0.93 -17.68 10.12
N THR A 622 0.14 -18.22 11.03
CA THR A 622 0.38 -18.14 12.48
C THR A 622 0.86 -19.47 13.02
N TYR A 623 2.11 -19.51 13.48
CA TYR A 623 2.77 -20.69 14.01
C TYR A 623 2.67 -20.71 15.54
N PRO A 624 2.06 -21.75 16.14
CA PRO A 624 2.14 -21.98 17.59
C PRO A 624 3.58 -22.37 17.99
N VAL A 625 4.09 -21.72 19.03
CA VAL A 625 5.40 -22.00 19.64
C VAL A 625 5.27 -22.16 21.15
N ASN A 626 6.31 -22.69 21.79
CA ASN A 626 6.36 -22.93 23.24
C ASN A 626 5.18 -23.80 23.75
N GLY A 627 4.84 -24.86 23.01
CA GLY A 627 3.71 -25.73 23.35
C GLY A 627 2.33 -25.10 23.12
N GLY A 628 2.25 -23.99 22.38
CA GLY A 628 1.00 -23.31 22.02
C GLY A 628 0.62 -22.12 22.90
N THR A 629 1.48 -21.71 23.84
CA THR A 629 1.25 -20.52 24.68
C THR A 629 1.57 -19.22 23.94
N ASP A 630 2.46 -19.28 22.96
CA ASP A 630 2.91 -18.14 22.17
C ASP A 630 2.71 -18.42 20.67
N PHE A 631 2.70 -17.34 19.88
CA PHE A 631 2.51 -17.41 18.44
C PHE A 631 3.53 -16.54 17.71
N LYS A 632 4.02 -17.02 16.57
CA LYS A 632 4.82 -16.24 15.62
C LYS A 632 4.11 -16.20 14.28
N THR A 633 4.00 -15.02 13.69
CA THR A 633 3.19 -14.80 12.48
C THR A 633 4.05 -14.24 11.36
N ALA A 634 3.82 -14.70 10.14
CA ALA A 634 4.35 -14.11 8.91
C ALA A 634 3.22 -13.89 7.91
N GLU A 635 3.35 -12.86 7.08
CA GLU A 635 2.33 -12.45 6.11
C GLU A 635 2.94 -12.26 4.72
N GLU A 636 2.13 -12.51 3.69
CA GLU A 636 2.44 -12.24 2.29
C GLU A 636 1.23 -11.52 1.66
N THR A 637 1.49 -10.58 0.75
CA THR A 637 0.42 -9.86 0.04
C THR A 637 0.65 -9.87 -1.46
N ARG A 638 -0.38 -10.23 -2.24
CA ARG A 638 -0.36 -10.23 -3.70
C ARG A 638 -1.53 -9.44 -4.27
N THR A 639 -1.23 -8.53 -5.20
CA THR A 639 -2.24 -7.73 -5.91
C THR A 639 -2.74 -8.48 -7.14
N LEU A 640 -4.07 -8.56 -7.29
CA LEU A 640 -4.71 -9.10 -8.49
C LEU A 640 -4.62 -8.10 -9.65
N SER A 641 -4.32 -8.62 -10.83
CA SER A 641 -4.32 -7.84 -12.08
C SER A 641 -5.29 -8.51 -13.06
N VAL A 642 -6.53 -8.04 -13.08
CA VAL A 642 -7.62 -8.65 -13.86
C VAL A 642 -7.81 -7.89 -15.16
N SER A 643 -7.86 -8.60 -16.29
CA SER A 643 -8.21 -8.02 -17.58
C SER A 643 -9.72 -8.06 -17.78
N TYR A 644 -10.30 -6.93 -18.15
CA TYR A 644 -11.74 -6.74 -18.33
C TYR A 644 -12.04 -5.87 -19.55
N ALA A 645 -13.22 -6.09 -20.14
CA ALA A 645 -13.72 -5.31 -21.26
C ALA A 645 -13.97 -3.85 -20.85
N PRO A 646 -14.10 -2.89 -21.80
CA PRO A 646 -14.39 -1.51 -21.44
C PRO A 646 -15.70 -1.41 -20.62
N LYS A 647 -15.64 -0.70 -19.49
CA LYS A 647 -16.73 -0.47 -18.55
C LYS A 647 -16.95 1.03 -18.36
N ASN A 648 -18.20 1.41 -18.11
CA ASN A 648 -18.63 2.79 -17.94
C ASN A 648 -18.19 3.67 -19.11
N THR A 649 -18.40 3.20 -20.35
CA THR A 649 -18.21 4.02 -21.54
C THR A 649 -19.23 5.17 -21.53
N LEU A 650 -18.74 6.40 -21.38
CA LEU A 650 -19.55 7.62 -21.28
C LEU A 650 -19.10 8.64 -22.34
N VAL A 651 -20.05 9.47 -22.75
CA VAL A 651 -19.84 10.56 -23.70
C VAL A 651 -20.12 11.88 -23.01
N SER A 652 -19.24 12.86 -23.22
CA SER A 652 -19.41 14.25 -22.79
C SER A 652 -19.45 15.17 -24.01
N ILE A 653 -20.25 16.24 -23.94
CA ILE A 653 -20.43 17.24 -24.99
C ILE A 653 -19.87 18.57 -24.49
N SER A 654 -19.03 19.23 -25.30
CA SER A 654 -18.57 20.60 -25.06
C SER A 654 -18.71 21.46 -26.33
N PRO A 655 -19.34 22.64 -26.28
CA PRO A 655 -20.06 23.22 -25.14
C PRO A 655 -21.35 22.44 -24.80
N SER A 656 -21.75 22.45 -23.53
CA SER A 656 -22.96 21.76 -23.04
C SER A 656 -24.21 22.64 -23.23
N GLY A 657 -25.34 22.03 -23.63
CA GLY A 657 -26.61 22.73 -23.89
C GLY A 657 -27.00 22.80 -25.37
N SER A 658 -28.04 23.58 -25.70
CA SER A 658 -28.46 23.81 -27.10
C SER A 658 -27.46 24.72 -27.80
N VAL A 659 -26.88 24.26 -28.91
CA VAL A 659 -25.80 24.98 -29.63
C VAL A 659 -26.34 25.66 -30.90
N SER A 660 -25.90 26.86 -31.27
CA SER A 660 -26.36 27.46 -32.53
C SER A 660 -25.73 26.80 -33.75
N ALA A 661 -26.45 26.80 -34.88
CA ALA A 661 -25.96 26.22 -36.13
C ALA A 661 -24.62 26.87 -36.53
N GLY A 662 -23.61 26.06 -36.83
CA GLY A 662 -22.24 26.50 -37.13
C GLY A 662 -21.28 26.53 -35.94
N THR A 663 -21.73 26.22 -34.72
CA THR A 663 -20.86 26.12 -33.54
C THR A 663 -19.99 24.86 -33.61
N MET A 664 -18.71 24.98 -33.25
CA MET A 664 -17.81 23.83 -33.11
C MET A 664 -18.17 23.02 -31.85
N VAL A 665 -18.48 21.74 -32.01
CA VAL A 665 -18.83 20.83 -30.92
C VAL A 665 -17.79 19.73 -30.79
N ASN A 666 -17.38 19.46 -29.55
CA ASN A 666 -16.46 18.38 -29.19
C ASN A 666 -17.21 17.31 -28.41
N LEU A 667 -17.30 16.11 -28.98
CA LEU A 667 -17.78 14.91 -28.29
C LEU A 667 -16.56 14.13 -27.77
N THR A 668 -16.48 13.91 -26.46
CA THR A 668 -15.37 13.17 -25.84
C THR A 668 -15.88 11.87 -25.22
N CYS A 669 -15.24 10.76 -25.58
CA CYS A 669 -15.57 9.43 -25.07
C CYS A 669 -14.56 8.97 -24.02
N SER A 670 -15.06 8.48 -22.89
CA SER A 670 -14.26 7.96 -21.78
C SER A 670 -14.74 6.57 -21.41
N SER A 671 -13.84 5.64 -21.11
CA SER A 671 -14.16 4.27 -20.68
C SER A 671 -13.02 3.68 -19.87
N ARG A 672 -13.33 2.93 -18.81
CA ARG A 672 -12.32 2.20 -18.02
C ARG A 672 -12.10 0.82 -18.63
N ALA A 673 -10.87 0.44 -18.90
CA ALA A 673 -10.57 -0.85 -19.50
C ALA A 673 -9.16 -1.33 -19.10
N LYS A 674 -8.99 -2.65 -19.01
CA LYS A 674 -7.68 -3.28 -18.85
C LYS A 674 -7.58 -4.53 -19.72
N PRO A 675 -6.71 -4.58 -20.75
CA PRO A 675 -5.79 -3.54 -21.21
C PRO A 675 -6.49 -2.24 -21.65
N PRO A 676 -5.75 -1.12 -21.75
CA PRO A 676 -6.30 0.16 -22.18
C PRO A 676 -7.09 0.06 -23.50
N VAL A 677 -8.09 0.92 -23.67
CA VAL A 677 -8.92 0.96 -24.88
C VAL A 677 -8.04 1.15 -26.12
N SER A 678 -8.14 0.22 -27.07
CA SER A 678 -7.37 0.21 -28.32
C SER A 678 -8.04 1.03 -29.42
N SER A 679 -9.36 1.22 -29.36
CA SER A 679 -10.07 2.11 -30.28
C SER A 679 -11.37 2.69 -29.72
N PHE A 680 -11.64 3.94 -30.08
CA PHE A 680 -12.93 4.61 -29.91
C PHE A 680 -13.51 4.88 -31.29
N ILE A 681 -14.74 4.43 -31.55
CA ILE A 681 -15.46 4.64 -32.81
C ILE A 681 -16.76 5.36 -32.51
N TRP A 682 -16.99 6.47 -33.19
CA TRP A 682 -18.21 7.26 -33.08
C TRP A 682 -19.21 6.88 -34.15
N PHE A 683 -20.46 6.75 -33.73
CA PHE A 683 -21.58 6.48 -34.60
C PHE A 683 -22.62 7.59 -34.49
N ASN A 684 -23.14 8.01 -35.64
CA ASN A 684 -24.33 8.85 -35.74
C ASN A 684 -25.51 7.96 -36.13
N ILE A 685 -26.59 8.03 -35.34
CA ILE A 685 -27.81 7.24 -35.52
C ILE A 685 -29.04 8.08 -35.86
N SER A 686 -28.85 9.33 -36.28
CA SER A 686 -29.96 10.17 -36.75
C SER A 686 -30.68 9.61 -37.98
N ASN A 687 -30.04 8.68 -38.71
CA ASN A 687 -30.60 7.98 -39.87
C ASN A 687 -30.98 6.54 -39.50
N ARG A 688 -31.81 5.86 -40.32
CA ARG A 688 -32.30 4.48 -40.09
C ARG A 688 -31.21 3.40 -39.87
N SER A 689 -29.93 3.72 -40.03
CA SER A 689 -28.81 2.83 -39.73
C SER A 689 -27.62 3.60 -39.12
N PRO A 690 -26.93 3.06 -38.11
CA PRO A 690 -25.75 3.71 -37.52
C PRO A 690 -24.62 3.91 -38.52
N ILE A 691 -24.22 5.16 -38.73
CA ILE A 691 -23.12 5.53 -39.62
C ILE A 691 -21.87 5.82 -38.78
N LYS A 692 -20.74 5.21 -39.13
CA LYS A 692 -19.44 5.53 -38.52
C LYS A 692 -19.01 6.92 -38.97
N VAL A 693 -18.85 7.84 -38.02
CA VAL A 693 -18.52 9.25 -38.32
C VAL A 693 -17.09 9.62 -37.97
N PHE A 694 -16.48 8.96 -36.98
CA PHE A 694 -15.12 9.28 -36.55
C PHE A 694 -14.44 8.13 -35.81
N LYS A 695 -13.11 8.09 -35.85
CA LYS A 695 -12.27 7.17 -35.08
C LYS A 695 -11.26 7.97 -34.26
N GLY A 696 -11.40 7.90 -32.94
CA GLY A 696 -10.57 8.65 -32.00
C GLY A 696 -11.34 9.03 -30.74
N LYS A 697 -10.61 9.40 -29.68
CA LYS A 697 -11.20 9.69 -28.35
C LYS A 697 -12.11 10.92 -28.36
N ILE A 698 -11.75 11.94 -29.14
CA ILE A 698 -12.46 13.22 -29.25
C ILE A 698 -12.90 13.41 -30.69
N TYR A 699 -14.20 13.51 -30.93
CA TYR A 699 -14.77 13.83 -32.23
C TYR A 699 -15.21 15.30 -32.26
N SER A 700 -14.52 16.11 -33.06
CA SER A 700 -14.79 17.54 -33.25
C SER A 700 -15.44 17.78 -34.61
N PHE A 701 -16.57 18.47 -34.64
CA PHE A 701 -17.25 18.84 -35.88
C PHE A 701 -18.10 20.12 -35.71
N ASN A 702 -18.40 20.77 -36.83
CA ASN A 702 -19.33 21.90 -36.85
C ASN A 702 -20.77 21.38 -36.81
N ALA A 703 -21.52 21.80 -35.79
CA ALA A 703 -22.91 21.41 -35.64
C ALA A 703 -23.79 22.13 -36.67
N THR A 704 -24.18 21.43 -37.74
CA THR A 704 -25.05 21.97 -38.80
C THR A 704 -26.49 21.49 -38.69
N VAL A 705 -26.70 20.24 -38.25
CA VAL A 705 -28.01 19.65 -37.94
C VAL A 705 -27.88 18.88 -36.63
N GLY A 706 -28.93 18.89 -35.80
CA GLY A 706 -28.98 18.09 -34.58
C GLY A 706 -28.81 16.60 -34.87
N GLY A 707 -28.44 15.83 -33.86
CA GLY A 707 -28.28 14.40 -34.07
C GLY A 707 -27.97 13.58 -32.83
N THR A 708 -28.18 12.28 -32.96
CA THR A 708 -27.95 11.33 -31.87
C THR A 708 -26.67 10.56 -32.13
N PHE A 709 -25.78 10.54 -31.14
CA PHE A 709 -24.46 9.92 -31.22
C PHE A 709 -24.26 8.91 -30.11
N TYR A 710 -23.46 7.88 -30.38
CA TYR A 710 -22.87 7.05 -29.33
C TYR A 710 -21.42 6.72 -29.68
N CYS A 711 -20.65 6.40 -28.64
CA CYS A 711 -19.27 5.94 -28.78
C CYS A 711 -19.16 4.45 -28.47
N GLU A 712 -18.43 3.70 -29.30
CA GLU A 712 -18.04 2.32 -29.05
C GLU A 712 -16.56 2.29 -28.65
N ALA A 713 -16.28 1.93 -27.39
CA ALA A 713 -14.93 1.69 -26.90
C ALA A 713 -14.59 0.20 -27.03
N THR A 714 -13.40 -0.12 -27.54
CA THR A 714 -12.94 -1.51 -27.74
C THR A 714 -11.56 -1.70 -27.14
N ASN A 715 -11.35 -2.82 -26.44
CA ASN A 715 -10.03 -3.32 -26.08
C ASN A 715 -9.86 -4.77 -26.55
N ASP A 716 -8.74 -5.40 -26.18
CA ASP A 716 -8.41 -6.77 -26.58
C ASP A 716 -9.35 -7.84 -25.98
N VAL A 717 -10.20 -7.48 -25.02
CA VAL A 717 -11.18 -8.38 -24.38
C VAL A 717 -12.53 -8.29 -25.08
N ALA A 718 -13.13 -7.08 -25.15
CA ALA A 718 -14.40 -6.87 -25.84
C ALA A 718 -14.66 -5.38 -26.16
N LYS A 719 -15.89 -5.08 -26.56
CA LYS A 719 -16.37 -3.73 -26.87
C LYS A 719 -17.58 -3.36 -26.02
N GLN A 720 -17.68 -2.09 -25.65
CA GLN A 720 -18.83 -1.52 -24.95
C GLN A 720 -19.27 -0.21 -25.60
N LYS A 721 -20.58 -0.07 -25.81
CA LYS A 721 -21.20 1.16 -26.30
C LYS A 721 -21.57 2.08 -25.14
N SER A 722 -21.42 3.38 -25.35
CA SER A 722 -22.01 4.39 -24.46
C SER A 722 -23.53 4.42 -24.61
N PRO A 723 -24.25 5.02 -23.64
CA PRO A 723 -25.58 5.54 -23.88
C PRO A 723 -25.59 6.51 -25.07
N GLU A 724 -26.74 6.65 -25.69
CA GLU A 724 -26.98 7.60 -26.78
C GLU A 724 -27.03 9.03 -26.21
N VAL A 725 -26.38 9.97 -26.91
CA VAL A 725 -26.38 11.39 -26.57
C VAL A 725 -26.99 12.19 -27.71
N GLN A 726 -27.91 13.09 -27.38
CA GLN A 726 -28.57 13.96 -28.36
C GLN A 726 -27.92 15.35 -28.38
N LEU A 727 -27.57 15.81 -29.57
CA LEU A 727 -27.12 17.17 -29.83
C LEU A 727 -28.27 18.00 -30.40
N ASN A 728 -28.74 18.98 -29.65
CA ASN A 728 -29.81 19.89 -30.05
C ASN A 728 -29.23 21.21 -30.56
N ILE A 729 -29.64 21.64 -31.76
CA ILE A 729 -29.19 22.91 -32.34
C ILE A 729 -30.25 24.00 -32.13
N GLY A 730 -29.87 25.05 -31.39
CA GLY A 730 -30.69 26.24 -31.15
C GLY A 730 -30.64 27.20 -32.35
N GLY A 731 -31.68 27.15 -33.17
CA GLY A 731 -32.01 28.21 -34.13
C GLY A 731 -31.84 27.83 -35.61
N GLN A 732 -32.87 27.23 -36.22
CA GLN A 732 -33.47 27.76 -37.45
C GLN A 732 -34.87 27.17 -37.66
N LEU A 733 -35.81 28.11 -37.82
CA LEU A 733 -37.16 28.02 -38.37
C LEU A 733 -38.23 27.22 -37.59
N LEU A 734 -39.16 28.03 -37.07
CA LEU A 734 -40.60 27.79 -37.02
C LEU A 734 -41.07 27.05 -38.28
N ASP A 735 -41.00 25.72 -38.26
CA ASP A 735 -41.96 24.93 -39.00
C ASP A 735 -43.18 24.74 -38.09
N SER A 736 -44.21 25.48 -38.47
CA SER A 736 -45.59 25.37 -38.06
C SER A 736 -46.03 23.93 -37.82
N SER A 737 -46.10 23.52 -36.55
CA SER A 737 -47.03 22.48 -36.07
C SER A 737 -47.11 22.45 -34.54
N SER A 738 -47.32 23.61 -33.92
CA SER A 738 -47.80 23.65 -32.54
C SER A 738 -49.32 23.46 -32.53
N PRO A 739 -49.88 22.48 -31.78
CA PRO A 739 -51.33 22.23 -31.67
C PRO A 739 -52.08 23.29 -30.84
N TRP A 740 -51.50 24.48 -30.69
CA TRP A 740 -52.08 25.59 -29.91
C TRP A 740 -52.75 26.64 -30.80
N GLY A 741 -52.48 26.65 -32.11
CA GLY A 741 -53.15 27.54 -33.08
C GLY A 741 -54.65 27.27 -33.21
N SER A 742 -55.07 26.00 -33.11
CA SER A 742 -56.49 25.62 -33.14
C SER A 742 -57.22 26.00 -31.85
N ILE A 743 -56.54 26.03 -30.71
CA ILE A 743 -57.15 26.36 -29.42
C ILE A 743 -57.31 27.88 -29.27
N VAL A 744 -56.30 28.66 -29.67
CA VAL A 744 -56.40 30.12 -29.65
C VAL A 744 -57.36 30.64 -30.73
N GLY A 745 -57.39 30.01 -31.92
CA GLY A 745 -58.36 30.31 -32.97
C GLY A 745 -59.80 29.93 -32.59
N ALA A 746 -60.01 28.79 -31.92
CA ALA A 746 -61.32 28.39 -31.41
C ALA A 746 -61.79 29.29 -30.27
N MET A 747 -60.90 29.70 -29.35
CA MET A 747 -61.25 30.60 -28.25
C MET A 747 -61.59 32.01 -28.75
N ILE A 748 -60.83 32.54 -29.72
CA ILE A 748 -61.16 33.83 -30.35
C ILE A 748 -62.44 33.72 -31.18
N GLY A 749 -62.63 32.61 -31.91
CA GLY A 749 -63.86 32.34 -32.66
C GLY A 749 -65.10 32.20 -31.77
N ILE A 750 -64.98 31.55 -30.61
CA ILE A 750 -66.04 31.41 -29.60
C ILE A 750 -66.33 32.76 -28.94
N ILE A 751 -65.31 33.57 -28.63
CA ILE A 751 -65.50 34.91 -28.06
C ILE A 751 -66.19 35.84 -29.06
N ILE A 752 -65.85 35.76 -30.35
CA ILE A 752 -66.52 36.53 -31.41
C ILE A 752 -67.94 36.00 -31.66
N LEU A 753 -68.17 34.68 -31.62
CA LEU A 753 -69.51 34.09 -31.73
C LEU A 753 -70.41 34.41 -30.54
N ILE A 754 -69.87 34.43 -29.32
CA ILE A 754 -70.59 34.84 -28.10
C ILE A 754 -70.85 36.34 -28.15
N GLY A 755 -69.89 37.15 -28.59
CA GLY A 755 -70.09 38.59 -28.81
C GLY A 755 -71.18 38.89 -29.84
N LEU A 756 -71.19 38.19 -30.98
CA LEU A 756 -72.22 38.32 -32.01
C LEU A 756 -73.57 37.75 -31.55
N ALA A 757 -73.59 36.67 -30.77
CA ALA A 757 -74.81 36.12 -30.19
C ALA A 757 -75.41 37.05 -29.14
N VAL A 758 -74.59 37.71 -28.31
CA VAL A 758 -75.04 38.73 -27.35
C VAL A 758 -75.57 39.96 -28.07
N VAL A 759 -74.95 40.40 -29.18
CA VAL A 759 -75.45 41.51 -30.00
C VAL A 759 -76.76 41.14 -30.72
N VAL A 760 -76.89 39.92 -31.24
CA VAL A 760 -78.12 39.42 -31.88
C VAL A 760 -79.23 39.16 -30.84
N TRP A 761 -78.89 38.72 -29.63
CA TRP A 761 -79.84 38.52 -28.53
C TRP A 761 -80.32 39.85 -27.95
N TRP A 762 -79.44 40.86 -27.89
CA TRP A 762 -79.81 42.23 -27.52
C TRP A 762 -80.69 42.91 -28.57
N PHE A 763 -80.48 42.62 -29.86
CA PHE A 763 -81.36 43.09 -30.95
C PHE A 763 -82.67 42.29 -31.08
N LYS A 764 -82.73 41.03 -30.69
CA LYS A 764 -83.96 40.20 -30.69
C LYS A 764 -84.79 40.29 -29.41
N SER A 765 -84.27 40.83 -28.31
CA SER A 765 -84.96 40.95 -27.02
C SER A 765 -85.81 42.22 -26.87
N LYS A 766 -85.98 43.03 -27.93
CA LYS A 766 -86.75 44.29 -27.89
C LYS A 766 -88.07 44.29 -28.67
N GLN A 767 -88.67 43.13 -28.92
CA GLN A 767 -90.05 43.03 -29.39
C GLN A 767 -90.84 41.94 -28.64
N SER A 768 -91.82 42.40 -27.86
CA SER A 768 -93.10 41.78 -27.49
C SER A 768 -93.08 40.36 -26.89
N THR A 769 -93.18 40.15 -25.57
CA THR A 769 -94.36 40.28 -24.67
C THR A 769 -95.49 39.25 -24.91
N PHE A 770 -95.94 38.65 -23.78
CA PHE A 770 -97.23 37.96 -23.48
C PHE A 770 -97.15 36.42 -23.31
N GLN A 771 -97.04 35.88 -22.06
CA GLN A 771 -98.09 35.43 -21.10
C GLN A 771 -98.91 34.21 -21.62
N GLN A 772 -99.33 33.18 -20.87
CA GLN A 772 -99.33 32.79 -19.44
C GLN A 772 -99.90 31.35 -19.29
N THR A 773 -99.33 30.56 -18.37
CA THR A 773 -100.00 29.82 -17.26
C THR A 773 -100.87 28.57 -17.46
N GLN A 774 -100.50 27.50 -16.73
CA GLN A 774 -101.26 26.72 -15.71
C GLN A 774 -100.22 25.85 -14.92
N SER A 775 -99.86 26.14 -13.66
CA SER A 775 -100.47 25.73 -12.35
C SER A 775 -100.52 24.21 -12.13
N LEU A 776 -100.22 23.54 -11.00
CA LEU A 776 -99.86 23.76 -9.58
C LEU A 776 -99.43 22.33 -9.06
N THR A 777 -98.58 22.04 -8.04
CA THR A 777 -98.72 22.18 -6.56
C THR A 777 -97.47 21.53 -5.87
N ALA A 778 -96.78 22.20 -4.93
CA ALA A 778 -96.65 21.97 -3.44
C ALA A 778 -95.65 20.88 -2.93
N GLY A 779 -94.86 21.01 -1.84
CA GLY A 779 -94.60 22.08 -0.84
C GLY A 779 -93.57 21.70 0.29
N GLU A 780 -92.96 22.72 0.94
CA GLU A 780 -92.25 22.89 2.28
C GLU A 780 -91.07 21.97 2.73
N PRO A 781 -90.16 22.31 3.71
CA PRO A 781 -90.09 23.41 4.72
C PRO A 781 -88.72 24.15 4.99
N ALA A 782 -88.76 25.16 5.87
CA ALA A 782 -87.81 25.69 6.91
C ALA A 782 -86.34 26.18 6.67
N VAL A 783 -85.95 27.20 7.47
CA VAL A 783 -84.76 28.11 7.52
C VAL A 783 -83.73 27.62 8.59
N GLU A 784 -82.39 27.82 8.56
CA GLU A 784 -81.53 29.02 8.87
C GLU A 784 -80.02 28.58 8.76
N GLU A 785 -79.14 29.20 7.95
CA GLU A 785 -78.06 30.21 8.19
C GLU A 785 -76.63 29.75 8.67
N GLN A 786 -75.60 30.28 7.95
CA GLN A 786 -74.14 30.51 8.24
C GLN A 786 -73.06 29.39 8.20
N ALA A 787 -72.08 29.50 7.27
CA ALA A 787 -70.65 29.91 7.49
C ALA A 787 -69.64 29.54 6.34
N ARG A 788 -68.55 30.33 6.27
CA ARG A 788 -67.31 30.40 5.41
C ARG A 788 -66.44 29.11 5.31
N ALA A 789 -65.31 28.97 4.58
CA ALA A 789 -64.55 29.60 3.46
C ALA A 789 -63.33 28.66 3.15
N ALA A 790 -62.53 29.00 2.12
CA ALA A 790 -61.56 28.18 1.37
C ALA A 790 -60.17 27.86 2.00
N ASP A 791 -59.48 26.91 1.35
CA ASP A 791 -58.12 26.36 1.55
C ASP A 791 -56.95 27.36 1.64
N LYS A 792 -55.96 27.02 2.48
CA LYS A 792 -54.50 27.29 2.39
C LYS A 792 -53.76 26.38 3.38
N GLU A 793 -52.66 25.73 2.98
CA GLU A 793 -51.69 25.16 3.92
C GLU A 793 -50.27 25.65 3.62
N ASP A 794 -49.72 26.38 4.60
CA ASP A 794 -48.31 26.75 4.77
C ASP A 794 -47.60 25.67 5.58
N ILE A 795 -46.31 25.43 5.30
CA ILE A 795 -45.46 24.51 6.05
C ILE A 795 -44.27 25.29 6.64
N HIS A 796 -44.18 25.38 7.97
CA HIS A 796 -42.93 25.71 8.67
C HIS A 796 -42.79 24.96 10.01
N TYR A 797 -41.57 24.42 10.17
CA TYR A 797 -40.84 23.71 11.22
C TYR A 797 -41.35 23.59 12.68
N GLY A 798 -41.08 22.40 13.24
CA GLY A 798 -40.96 22.10 14.67
C GLY A 798 -39.93 20.98 14.91
N GLU A 799 -38.87 21.32 15.63
CA GLU A 799 -37.65 20.59 16.00
C GLU A 799 -37.85 19.74 17.27
N ILE A 800 -37.37 18.48 17.35
CA ILE A 800 -37.02 17.80 18.62
C ILE A 800 -35.86 16.79 18.47
N ASP A 801 -34.96 16.95 19.43
CA ASP A 801 -33.73 16.30 19.89
C ASP A 801 -33.74 14.77 20.19
N PHE A 802 -32.56 14.15 20.16
CA PHE A 802 -32.30 12.77 20.59
C PHE A 802 -31.26 12.71 21.70
N SER A 803 -31.71 12.68 22.97
CA SER A 803 -30.87 12.35 24.11
C SER A 803 -30.79 10.83 24.36
N LYS A 804 -29.58 10.28 24.38
CA LYS A 804 -29.25 8.98 24.99
C LYS A 804 -28.95 9.18 26.47
N LEU A 805 -29.54 8.35 27.34
CA LEU A 805 -28.98 8.09 28.66
C LEU A 805 -29.12 6.61 29.02
N ARG A 806 -28.00 6.11 29.56
CA ARG A 806 -27.68 4.74 29.95
C ARG A 806 -27.87 4.60 31.49
N PRO A 807 -27.59 3.46 32.13
CA PRO A 807 -28.55 2.66 32.88
C PRO A 807 -28.39 2.73 34.41
N GLY A 808 -29.35 2.17 35.15
CA GLY A 808 -29.15 1.87 36.56
C GLY A 808 -30.29 1.12 37.27
N SER A 809 -29.94 -0.08 37.74
CA SER A 809 -30.44 -0.79 38.94
C SER A 809 -31.70 -1.68 38.90
N SER A 810 -31.41 -2.99 38.99
CA SER A 810 -31.99 -4.06 39.82
C SER A 810 -33.50 -4.08 40.17
N PHE A 811 -34.15 -5.23 39.98
CA PHE A 811 -34.43 -6.18 41.08
C PHE A 811 -35.03 -7.51 40.55
N ASN A 812 -34.78 -8.57 41.32
CA ASN A 812 -35.12 -9.98 41.13
C ASN A 812 -36.62 -10.31 41.17
N SER A 813 -36.94 -11.49 40.60
CA SER A 813 -38.00 -12.47 40.93
C SER A 813 -38.74 -12.89 39.66
N GLY A 814 -39.06 -14.14 39.33
CA GLY A 814 -39.09 -15.41 40.05
C GLY A 814 -39.96 -16.35 39.20
N ASN A 815 -39.58 -17.62 39.11
CA ASN A 815 -40.17 -18.66 38.27
C ASN A 815 -41.62 -19.05 38.63
N ASN A 816 -42.38 -19.55 37.63
CA ASN A 816 -43.23 -20.77 37.63
C ASN A 816 -43.98 -20.89 36.28
N SER A 817 -43.66 -21.85 35.38
CA SER A 817 -44.19 -23.23 35.25
C SER A 817 -45.74 -23.32 35.15
N GLY A 818 -46.41 -23.88 34.14
CA GLY A 818 -46.15 -24.55 32.85
C GLY A 818 -47.50 -24.58 32.07
N PRO A 819 -47.87 -25.57 31.20
CA PRO A 819 -47.13 -26.69 30.62
C PRO A 819 -47.39 -26.76 29.06
N PRO A 820 -47.32 -27.90 28.31
CA PRO A 820 -46.41 -28.02 27.17
C PRO A 820 -47.07 -28.32 25.80
N GLN A 821 -46.25 -28.14 24.76
CA GLN A 821 -46.14 -28.90 23.49
C GLN A 821 -47.43 -29.32 22.75
N ASN A 822 -47.58 -28.80 21.52
CA ASN A 822 -47.39 -29.63 20.33
C ASN A 822 -47.25 -28.78 19.06
N THR A 823 -46.11 -28.98 18.39
CA THR A 823 -45.80 -28.61 17.01
C THR A 823 -46.63 -29.44 16.04
N VAL A 824 -47.30 -28.80 15.06
CA VAL A 824 -47.52 -29.36 13.71
C VAL A 824 -47.51 -28.22 12.69
N TYR A 825 -46.82 -28.47 11.58
CA TYR A 825 -46.54 -27.54 10.47
C TYR A 825 -47.73 -27.36 9.53
N ALA A 826 -47.84 -26.18 8.91
CA ALA A 826 -48.59 -25.99 7.67
C ALA A 826 -47.93 -24.92 6.77
N GLN A 827 -47.74 -25.29 5.51
CA GLN A 827 -47.08 -24.56 4.43
C GLN A 827 -48.13 -23.79 3.60
N VAL A 828 -47.87 -22.54 3.20
CA VAL A 828 -48.65 -21.88 2.14
C VAL A 828 -47.76 -21.07 1.19
N LYS A 829 -48.00 -21.35 -0.10
CA LYS A 829 -47.42 -20.82 -1.34
C LYS A 829 -47.60 -19.31 -1.52
N VAL A 830 -46.65 -18.68 -2.23
CA VAL A 830 -46.97 -17.53 -3.10
C VAL A 830 -46.41 -17.80 -4.50
N SER A 831 -47.31 -17.64 -5.48
CA SER A 831 -47.18 -17.93 -6.90
C SER A 831 -46.60 -16.74 -7.67
N LYS A 832 -45.70 -16.99 -8.63
CA LYS A 832 -45.32 -16.04 -9.70
C LYS A 832 -46.22 -16.25 -10.94
N PRO A 833 -46.43 -15.23 -11.80
CA PRO A 833 -46.70 -15.43 -13.22
C PRO A 833 -45.40 -15.51 -14.03
N VAL A 834 -45.47 -16.22 -15.15
CA VAL A 834 -44.39 -16.84 -15.93
C VAL A 834 -44.25 -16.18 -17.31
N MET A 835 -43.01 -16.10 -17.83
CA MET A 835 -42.70 -16.43 -19.24
C MET A 835 -41.30 -17.08 -19.33
N SER A 836 -41.21 -18.16 -20.11
CA SER A 836 -40.23 -19.28 -20.16
C SER A 836 -38.89 -18.95 -20.85
N PHE A 837 -37.75 -19.65 -20.64
CA PHE A 837 -37.47 -21.08 -20.91
C PHE A 837 -36.23 -21.65 -20.15
N GLN A 838 -36.41 -22.84 -19.54
CA GLN A 838 -35.52 -24.01 -19.22
C GLN A 838 -34.08 -23.81 -18.65
N GLN A 839 -33.86 -24.04 -17.34
CA GLN A 839 -33.35 -25.26 -16.61
C GLN A 839 -31.80 -25.41 -16.63
N ALA A 840 -31.04 -25.63 -15.54
CA ALA A 840 -31.33 -26.23 -14.22
C ALA A 840 -30.30 -25.83 -13.09
N GLY A 841 -30.80 -25.85 -11.84
CA GLY A 841 -30.21 -26.07 -10.48
C GLY A 841 -28.78 -25.62 -10.11
N GLY A 842 -28.52 -24.96 -8.97
CA GLY A 842 -29.38 -24.63 -7.82
C GLY A 842 -28.71 -23.85 -6.67
N GLY A 843 -29.54 -23.07 -5.95
CA GLY A 843 -29.69 -23.06 -4.47
C GLY A 843 -28.68 -22.37 -3.55
N THR A 844 -28.94 -21.09 -3.22
CA THR A 844 -28.44 -20.36 -2.03
C THR A 844 -29.53 -20.29 -0.95
N GLU A 845 -29.18 -20.51 0.32
CA GLU A 845 -30.02 -20.20 1.50
C GLU A 845 -29.48 -18.95 2.22
N ASP A 846 -30.34 -17.94 2.39
CA ASP A 846 -30.12 -16.78 3.24
C ASP A 846 -30.73 -17.03 4.64
N LEU A 847 -29.92 -16.78 5.67
CA LEU A 847 -30.28 -16.76 7.09
C LEU A 847 -31.02 -15.45 7.45
N TYR A 848 -32.15 -15.56 8.15
CA TYR A 848 -32.82 -14.45 8.85
C TYR A 848 -32.52 -14.47 10.35
N ALA A 849 -32.26 -13.30 10.91
CA ALA A 849 -32.04 -13.09 12.34
C ALA A 849 -33.36 -12.94 13.12
N GLN A 850 -33.38 -13.55 14.30
CA GLN A 850 -34.50 -13.59 15.23
C GLN A 850 -34.48 -12.38 16.17
N VAL A 851 -35.59 -11.65 16.26
CA VAL A 851 -35.85 -10.64 17.30
C VAL A 851 -36.66 -11.30 18.40
N LYS A 852 -36.04 -11.57 19.56
CA LYS A 852 -36.77 -11.86 20.80
C LYS A 852 -36.93 -10.55 21.57
N ARG A 853 -38.19 -10.24 21.85
CA ARG A 853 -38.66 -9.10 22.62
C ARG A 853 -38.40 -9.34 24.11
N LYS A 854 -37.48 -8.60 24.70
CA LYS A 854 -37.58 -8.05 26.06
C LYS A 854 -36.76 -6.77 26.13
#